data_AF-A0A813VUE2-F1
#
_entry.id   AF-A0A813VUE2-F1
#
_cell.length_a   1.000
_cell.length_b   1.000
_cell.length_c   1.000
_cell.angle_alpha   90.00
_cell.angle_beta   90.00
_cell.angle_gamma   90.00
#
_symmetry.space_group_name_H-M   'P 1'
#
loop_
_entity.id
_entity.type
_entity.pdbx_description
1 polymer ?
#
loop_
_entity_poly.entity_id
_entity_poly.type
_entity_poly.pdbx_seq_one_letter_code
_entity_poly.pdbx_strand_id
1 'polypeptide(L)'
;MNQVEISQILETFKTDKLQSPQIKSNRPEPLSRNFSLQSSSANVVQLSPTINVYESLIDKIKRKIENKETWFSLEFFPPKTVNGASNLISKLEFLGSGRPLFCDITWHPAGDPSSDKPTSSMKIANVMLNYCQLETMLHITCYGQTKESMKQYLDKAKSIGIRNLLALRGDPAVGSEWKVQENGFNYATDLVKFTKENYGDYFVICVAGYPHGHPDSPNYEQDLIHLKEKVDAGADFIITQLFFKPEKFLTYVEDCRRIGINCPIIPGILPIQSYDSLRHICKLSKLEVPENIVNALEKIKDNDEAIRIYGIETAVQLCKDLMNAGVLGLHFYTLNREVAVTEILRRLDLWNSETPPRDLPWKSNQLCSYPRQAEDVRPIFWSIRPKSYVCRTSDWDQFPNGRWGNSSAPSFGDLKDYHIFYSKVDSKKCLAQWGYELNEEIDIWEVFECFVAGKQNKNGVKITNFPWCEEGLALETNLLQNELERFNRQGILTINSQPNVNGAPSSDPVIGWGSSDGYVYQKAYLEFFINSSYLPFLLKSLEKYTRVIYHIINKSGDINLTNCTLLSPNAVTWGVFPGKEIIQPTVVDPISFVSWKDEAFNIWTDLWGRLYEPNSKSRQLLEHVSNAYLLVNIVDNDFQKENCIWSILNEMLEMKIQNEQSQQ
;
A
#
# COMPACT_ATOMS: atom_id res chain seq x y z
N MET A 1 33.61 3.88 -45.90
CA MET A 1 33.03 2.98 -46.91
C MET A 1 31.83 2.27 -46.30
N ASN A 2 30.83 1.91 -47.09
CA ASN A 2 29.51 1.54 -46.58
C ASN A 2 29.38 0.02 -46.38
N GLN A 3 29.11 -0.38 -45.13
CA GLN A 3 27.98 -1.20 -44.66
C GLN A 3 27.41 -2.39 -45.48
N VAL A 4 28.11 -2.92 -46.50
CA VAL A 4 27.62 -4.00 -47.39
C VAL A 4 28.45 -5.28 -47.27
N GLU A 5 29.74 -5.19 -46.93
CA GLU A 5 30.68 -6.32 -46.97
C GLU A 5 30.74 -7.17 -45.68
N ILE A 6 30.09 -6.75 -44.60
CA ILE A 6 30.13 -7.47 -43.31
C ILE A 6 29.19 -8.70 -43.29
N SER A 7 28.14 -8.69 -44.12
CA SER A 7 27.03 -9.65 -44.07
C SER A 7 27.34 -11.04 -44.67
N GLN A 8 28.51 -11.27 -45.26
CA GLN A 8 28.85 -12.51 -45.99
C GLN A 8 29.97 -13.36 -45.36
N ILE A 9 30.50 -12.97 -44.20
CA ILE A 9 31.58 -13.72 -43.51
C ILE A 9 31.04 -14.56 -42.32
N LEU A 10 29.79 -14.32 -41.89
CA LEU A 10 29.23 -14.88 -40.65
C LEU A 10 28.66 -16.32 -40.74
N GLU A 11 28.62 -16.96 -41.92
CA GLU A 11 28.06 -18.33 -42.06
C GLU A 11 29.09 -19.48 -42.03
N THR A 12 30.39 -19.20 -42.22
CA THR A 12 31.36 -20.25 -42.61
C THR A 12 32.19 -20.84 -41.46
N PHE A 13 31.81 -20.64 -40.18
CA PHE A 13 32.53 -21.18 -39.02
C PHE A 13 31.64 -21.97 -38.04
N LYS A 14 31.18 -23.13 -38.50
CA LYS A 14 30.87 -24.30 -37.65
C LYS A 14 31.89 -25.39 -37.97
N THR A 15 32.17 -26.27 -36.99
CA THR A 15 33.21 -27.34 -37.00
C THR A 15 34.65 -26.80 -37.16
N ASP A 16 35.66 -27.17 -36.36
CA ASP A 16 35.86 -28.38 -35.53
C ASP A 16 36.57 -28.13 -34.18
N LYS A 17 36.71 -29.20 -33.37
CA LYS A 17 37.38 -29.21 -32.05
C LYS A 17 38.72 -29.94 -32.05
N LEU A 18 39.70 -29.41 -31.29
CA LEU A 18 40.88 -30.06 -30.71
C LEU A 18 41.42 -29.13 -29.58
N GLN A 19 42.16 -29.53 -28.54
CA GLN A 19 42.64 -30.87 -28.15
C GLN A 19 42.51 -31.14 -26.62
N SER A 20 43.50 -30.78 -25.80
CA SER A 20 43.69 -31.21 -24.39
C SER A 20 44.85 -30.40 -23.74
N PRO A 21 45.19 -30.45 -22.42
CA PRO A 21 44.86 -31.46 -21.38
C PRO A 21 44.45 -30.82 -20.01
N GLN A 22 44.66 -31.29 -18.76
CA GLN A 22 45.39 -32.43 -18.13
C GLN A 22 44.79 -32.87 -16.76
N ILE A 23 44.89 -34.18 -16.45
CA ILE A 23 45.13 -34.88 -15.16
C ILE A 23 44.32 -34.55 -13.85
N LYS A 24 43.44 -35.51 -13.51
CA LYS A 24 43.19 -36.24 -12.23
C LYS A 24 43.15 -35.53 -10.85
N SER A 25 42.09 -35.88 -10.10
CA SER A 25 42.24 -36.40 -8.71
C SER A 25 41.21 -37.53 -8.45
N ASN A 26 41.45 -38.40 -7.46
CA ASN A 26 40.63 -39.59 -7.16
C ASN A 26 39.67 -39.37 -5.99
N ARG A 27 38.48 -40.01 -5.99
CA ARG A 27 37.76 -40.49 -4.79
C ARG A 27 36.87 -41.72 -5.14
N PRO A 28 36.61 -42.64 -4.19
CA PRO A 28 35.92 -43.91 -4.45
C PRO A 28 34.41 -43.88 -4.16
N GLU A 29 33.68 -44.87 -4.67
CA GLU A 29 32.29 -45.17 -4.29
C GLU A 29 32.19 -45.81 -2.88
N PRO A 30 31.10 -45.54 -2.13
CA PRO A 30 30.71 -46.31 -0.96
C PRO A 30 29.42 -47.11 -1.16
N LEU A 31 29.60 -48.43 -1.27
CA LEU A 31 28.70 -49.52 -0.83
C LEU A 31 27.33 -49.14 -0.24
N SER A 32 26.25 -49.63 -0.86
CA SER A 32 24.90 -49.60 -0.30
C SER A 32 24.76 -50.52 0.92
N ARG A 33 24.14 -50.01 1.98
CA ARG A 33 23.62 -50.79 3.12
C ARG A 33 22.28 -50.22 3.57
N ASN A 34 21.24 -51.06 3.55
CA ASN A 34 19.94 -50.69 4.08
C ASN A 34 19.98 -50.60 5.60
N PHE A 35 19.51 -49.49 6.16
CA PHE A 35 19.11 -49.38 7.56
C PHE A 35 17.71 -48.77 7.62
N SER A 36 16.74 -49.54 8.10
CA SER A 36 15.39 -49.07 8.38
C SER A 36 15.34 -48.43 9.76
N LEU A 37 15.03 -47.13 9.82
CA LEU A 37 14.63 -46.45 11.05
C LEU A 37 13.28 -45.78 10.81
N GLN A 38 12.30 -46.13 11.65
CA GLN A 38 11.02 -45.43 11.71
C GLN A 38 11.19 -44.16 12.55
N SER A 39 10.80 -43.02 12.00
CA SER A 39 10.61 -41.78 12.77
C SER A 39 9.28 -41.12 12.36
N SER A 40 8.60 -40.54 13.34
CA SER A 40 7.24 -40.02 13.20
C SER A 40 7.14 -38.89 12.18
N SER A 41 6.20 -39.00 11.25
CA SER A 41 5.84 -37.94 10.30
C SER A 41 5.11 -36.79 11.00
N ALA A 42 5.87 -35.82 11.52
CA ALA A 42 5.35 -34.47 11.71
C ALA A 42 5.21 -33.81 10.34
N ASN A 43 4.04 -33.25 10.02
CA ASN A 43 3.78 -32.61 8.73
C ASN A 43 4.49 -31.25 8.64
N VAL A 44 5.79 -31.27 8.35
CA VAL A 44 6.51 -30.09 7.85
C VAL A 44 6.02 -29.80 6.45
N VAL A 45 5.14 -28.81 6.32
CA VAL A 45 4.71 -28.29 5.02
C VAL A 45 5.94 -27.71 4.31
N GLN A 46 6.40 -28.37 3.25
CA GLN A 46 7.47 -27.83 2.41
C GLN A 46 6.92 -26.62 1.64
N LEU A 47 7.21 -25.41 2.14
CA LEU A 47 7.05 -24.18 1.39
C LEU A 47 8.03 -24.18 0.21
N SER A 48 7.54 -24.57 -0.96
CA SER A 48 8.31 -24.65 -2.20
C SER A 48 8.99 -23.31 -2.54
N PRO A 49 10.32 -23.25 -2.65
CA PRO A 49 11.00 -22.00 -2.96
C PRO A 49 11.09 -21.76 -4.47
N THR A 50 10.36 -20.79 -5.02
CA THR A 50 10.81 -19.87 -6.10
C THR A 50 9.73 -18.87 -6.55
N ILE A 51 10.18 -17.67 -6.93
CA ILE A 51 9.52 -16.67 -7.80
C ILE A 51 8.26 -15.95 -7.24
N ASN A 52 8.21 -14.64 -7.49
CA ASN A 52 7.02 -13.78 -7.32
C ASN A 52 5.92 -14.16 -8.33
N VAL A 53 5.12 -15.19 -8.03
CA VAL A 53 3.87 -15.49 -8.75
C VAL A 53 2.72 -14.76 -8.07
N TYR A 54 1.84 -14.11 -8.83
CA TYR A 54 0.63 -13.49 -8.30
C TYR A 54 -0.38 -14.56 -7.89
N GLU A 55 -0.62 -14.71 -6.60
CA GLU A 55 -1.74 -15.50 -6.09
C GLU A 55 -3.03 -14.72 -6.33
N SER A 56 -3.97 -15.28 -7.13
CA SER A 56 -5.24 -14.62 -7.42
C SER A 56 -6.15 -14.60 -6.18
N LEU A 57 -7.11 -13.68 -6.12
CA LEU A 57 -8.06 -13.63 -5.00
C LEU A 57 -8.85 -14.94 -4.83
N ILE A 58 -9.24 -15.60 -5.94
CA ILE A 58 -9.94 -16.88 -5.84
C ILE A 58 -9.02 -18.00 -5.30
N ASP A 59 -7.72 -17.97 -5.60
CA ASP A 59 -6.78 -18.96 -5.07
C ASP A 59 -6.44 -18.68 -3.59
N LYS A 60 -6.29 -17.41 -3.20
CA LYS A 60 -6.24 -16.98 -1.79
C LYS A 60 -7.45 -17.49 -1.00
N ILE A 61 -8.65 -17.37 -1.57
CA ILE A 61 -9.90 -17.88 -0.97
C ILE A 61 -9.87 -19.42 -0.84
N LYS A 62 -9.52 -20.15 -1.91
CA LYS A 62 -9.40 -21.63 -1.88
C LYS A 62 -8.42 -22.09 -0.81
N ARG A 63 -7.19 -21.55 -0.81
CA ARG A 63 -6.14 -21.91 0.15
C ARG A 63 -6.58 -21.66 1.59
N LYS A 64 -7.24 -20.53 1.87
CA LYS A 64 -7.80 -20.26 3.21
C LYS A 64 -8.89 -21.24 3.61
N ILE A 65 -9.76 -21.64 2.68
CA ILE A 65 -10.79 -22.68 2.92
C ILE A 65 -10.13 -24.05 3.20
N GLU A 66 -9.13 -24.44 2.42
CA GLU A 66 -8.37 -25.70 2.57
C GLU A 66 -7.62 -25.75 3.91
N ASN A 67 -6.94 -24.67 4.28
CA ASN A 67 -6.25 -24.52 5.57
C ASN A 67 -7.19 -24.34 6.77
N LYS A 68 -8.51 -24.13 6.53
CA LYS A 68 -9.51 -23.74 7.53
C LYS A 68 -9.20 -22.43 8.26
N GLU A 69 -8.49 -21.53 7.58
CA GLU A 69 -8.24 -20.17 8.06
C GLU A 69 -9.52 -19.33 7.93
N THR A 70 -9.91 -18.64 9.00
CA THR A 70 -10.96 -17.62 8.95
C THR A 70 -10.44 -16.32 8.32
N TRP A 71 -11.35 -15.50 7.80
CA TRP A 71 -11.04 -14.22 7.16
C TRP A 71 -12.27 -13.33 6.99
N PHE A 72 -12.05 -12.06 6.63
CA PHE A 72 -13.12 -11.12 6.34
C PHE A 72 -12.82 -10.23 5.12
N SER A 73 -13.84 -9.56 4.59
CA SER A 73 -13.74 -8.50 3.57
C SER A 73 -14.69 -7.34 3.86
N LEU A 74 -14.42 -6.17 3.26
CA LEU A 74 -15.07 -4.89 3.61
C LEU A 74 -15.57 -4.13 2.37
N GLU A 75 -16.89 -3.88 2.30
CA GLU A 75 -17.50 -3.06 1.23
C GLU A 75 -17.55 -1.57 1.61
N PHE A 76 -17.18 -0.72 0.65
CA PHE A 76 -17.24 0.74 0.72
C PHE A 76 -18.03 1.33 -0.46
N PHE A 77 -18.41 2.61 -0.35
CA PHE A 77 -19.06 3.34 -1.43
C PHE A 77 -18.36 4.65 -1.81
N PRO A 78 -18.37 5.05 -3.11
CA PRO A 78 -17.75 6.28 -3.58
C PRO A 78 -18.40 7.51 -2.89
N PRO A 79 -17.62 8.34 -2.17
CA PRO A 79 -18.16 9.45 -1.40
C PRO A 79 -18.49 10.63 -2.32
N LYS A 80 -19.64 11.27 -2.08
CA LYS A 80 -20.20 12.33 -2.95
C LYS A 80 -19.43 13.67 -2.93
N THR A 81 -18.36 13.80 -2.15
CA THR A 81 -17.57 15.05 -2.04
C THR A 81 -16.08 14.75 -1.89
N VAL A 82 -15.22 15.69 -2.32
CA VAL A 82 -13.75 15.55 -2.23
C VAL A 82 -13.26 15.43 -0.78
N ASN A 83 -13.96 16.05 0.19
CA ASN A 83 -13.63 15.89 1.61
C ASN A 83 -14.07 14.51 2.12
N GLY A 84 -15.19 13.99 1.62
CA GLY A 84 -15.59 12.60 1.85
C GLY A 84 -14.59 11.58 1.26
N ALA A 85 -13.92 11.91 0.15
CA ALA A 85 -12.86 11.09 -0.44
C ALA A 85 -11.65 10.99 0.49
N SER A 86 -11.03 12.11 0.89
CA SER A 86 -9.91 12.08 1.86
C SER A 86 -10.30 11.41 3.18
N ASN A 87 -11.51 11.66 3.70
CA ASN A 87 -12.02 11.00 4.91
C ASN A 87 -12.29 9.49 4.74
N LEU A 88 -12.44 8.99 3.51
CA LEU A 88 -12.52 7.55 3.24
C LEU A 88 -11.13 6.92 3.19
N ILE A 89 -10.13 7.62 2.64
CA ILE A 89 -8.74 7.12 2.55
C ILE A 89 -8.18 6.79 3.94
N SER A 90 -8.28 7.71 4.91
CA SER A 90 -7.81 7.45 6.28
C SER A 90 -8.54 6.28 6.95
N LYS A 91 -9.77 5.96 6.54
CA LYS A 91 -10.52 4.78 7.00
C LYS A 91 -10.08 3.50 6.31
N LEU A 92 -9.70 3.55 5.03
CA LEU A 92 -9.12 2.42 4.32
C LEU A 92 -7.75 2.06 4.91
N GLU A 93 -6.94 3.06 5.26
CA GLU A 93 -5.67 2.87 5.97
C GLU A 93 -5.89 2.26 7.37
N PHE A 94 -6.82 2.80 8.17
CA PHE A 94 -7.15 2.25 9.48
C PHE A 94 -7.73 0.83 9.42
N LEU A 95 -8.71 0.57 8.56
CA LEU A 95 -9.35 -0.75 8.43
C LEU A 95 -8.43 -1.77 7.74
N GLY A 96 -7.51 -1.32 6.89
CA GLY A 96 -6.44 -2.13 6.30
C GLY A 96 -5.52 -2.76 7.34
N SER A 97 -5.28 -2.07 8.47
CA SER A 97 -4.45 -2.59 9.58
C SER A 97 -5.02 -3.89 10.19
N GLY A 98 -6.34 -4.09 10.13
CA GLY A 98 -7.01 -5.33 10.57
C GLY A 98 -6.83 -6.52 9.62
N ARG A 99 -6.25 -6.31 8.43
CA ARG A 99 -5.97 -7.31 7.36
C ARG A 99 -7.21 -7.99 6.76
N PRO A 100 -8.13 -7.23 6.14
CA PRO A 100 -9.13 -7.82 5.24
C PRO A 100 -8.45 -8.61 4.11
N LEU A 101 -9.07 -9.71 3.69
CA LEU A 101 -8.61 -10.51 2.54
C LEU A 101 -8.78 -9.75 1.23
N PHE A 102 -9.83 -8.95 1.13
CA PHE A 102 -10.06 -7.96 0.09
C PHE A 102 -10.98 -6.85 0.61
N CYS A 103 -10.91 -5.69 -0.04
CA CYS A 103 -11.88 -4.60 0.11
C CYS A 103 -12.51 -4.31 -1.27
N ASP A 104 -13.75 -3.84 -1.27
CA ASP A 104 -14.47 -3.57 -2.50
C ASP A 104 -15.20 -2.22 -2.51
N ILE A 105 -15.37 -1.68 -3.71
CA ILE A 105 -15.91 -0.33 -3.93
C ILE A 105 -17.09 -0.38 -4.90
N THR A 106 -18.26 0.03 -4.39
CA THR A 106 -19.52 0.00 -5.14
C THR A 106 -19.53 0.94 -6.35
N TRP A 107 -20.37 0.60 -7.33
CA TRP A 107 -20.47 1.29 -8.61
C TRP A 107 -21.92 1.66 -8.91
N HIS A 108 -22.15 2.92 -9.23
CA HIS A 108 -23.48 3.43 -9.58
C HIS A 108 -23.37 4.48 -10.68
N PRO A 109 -23.99 4.31 -11.86
CA PRO A 109 -23.78 5.19 -13.03
C PRO A 109 -23.99 6.69 -12.75
N ALA A 110 -24.97 7.06 -11.91
CA ALA A 110 -25.22 8.46 -11.56
C ALA A 110 -24.10 9.14 -10.72
N GLY A 111 -23.08 8.39 -10.29
CA GLY A 111 -21.88 8.92 -9.63
C GLY A 111 -20.73 9.28 -10.59
N ASP A 112 -20.91 9.08 -11.91
CA ASP A 112 -19.84 9.12 -12.92
C ASP A 112 -18.62 8.24 -12.54
N PRO A 113 -18.85 6.94 -12.31
CA PRO A 113 -17.92 6.07 -11.57
C PRO A 113 -16.63 5.71 -12.33
N SER A 114 -16.61 5.87 -13.66
CA SER A 114 -15.44 5.62 -14.53
C SER A 114 -14.50 6.82 -14.69
N SER A 115 -14.97 8.03 -14.34
CA SER A 115 -14.22 9.28 -14.48
C SER A 115 -12.98 9.36 -13.57
N ASP A 116 -12.12 10.35 -13.82
CA ASP A 116 -10.94 10.64 -13.00
C ASP A 116 -11.23 11.60 -11.83
N LYS A 117 -12.51 11.87 -11.55
CA LYS A 117 -12.96 12.64 -10.40
C LYS A 117 -12.52 11.95 -9.10
N PRO A 118 -12.14 12.69 -8.05
CA PRO A 118 -11.76 12.12 -6.75
C PRO A 118 -12.90 11.40 -6.01
N THR A 119 -14.12 11.48 -6.54
CA THR A 119 -15.34 10.86 -6.03
C THR A 119 -15.80 9.65 -6.84
N SER A 120 -15.05 9.21 -7.86
CA SER A 120 -15.45 8.08 -8.72
C SER A 120 -15.02 6.72 -8.14
N SER A 121 -15.78 5.67 -8.43
CA SER A 121 -15.44 4.30 -8.02
C SER A 121 -14.06 3.88 -8.55
N MET A 122 -13.76 4.20 -9.82
CA MET A 122 -12.49 3.88 -10.47
C MET A 122 -11.29 4.57 -9.80
N LYS A 123 -11.44 5.83 -9.38
CA LYS A 123 -10.36 6.58 -8.73
C LYS A 123 -10.14 6.16 -7.28
N ILE A 124 -11.22 5.85 -6.55
CA ILE A 124 -11.14 5.26 -5.21
C ILE A 124 -10.54 3.84 -5.27
N ALA A 125 -10.85 3.03 -6.30
CA ALA A 125 -10.24 1.73 -6.50
C ALA A 125 -8.72 1.81 -6.74
N ASN A 126 -8.26 2.76 -7.55
CA ASN A 126 -6.83 3.03 -7.75
C ASN A 126 -6.13 3.40 -6.44
N VAL A 127 -6.73 4.28 -5.65
CA VAL A 127 -6.25 4.66 -4.31
C VAL A 127 -6.15 3.43 -3.38
N MET A 128 -7.22 2.65 -3.30
CA MET A 128 -7.32 1.45 -2.45
C MET A 128 -6.25 0.40 -2.81
N LEU A 129 -6.04 0.16 -4.11
CA LEU A 129 -5.05 -0.82 -4.59
C LEU A 129 -3.61 -0.34 -4.43
N ASN A 130 -3.28 0.80 -5.04
CA ASN A 130 -1.89 1.18 -5.28
C ASN A 130 -1.27 1.93 -4.09
N TYR A 131 -2.08 2.62 -3.27
CA TYR A 131 -1.59 3.50 -2.20
C TYR A 131 -1.92 2.96 -0.81
N CYS A 132 -3.15 2.46 -0.60
CA CYS A 132 -3.52 1.77 0.65
C CYS A 132 -3.04 0.31 0.71
N GLN A 133 -2.51 -0.24 -0.40
CA GLN A 133 -2.01 -1.62 -0.51
C GLN A 133 -3.06 -2.70 -0.16
N LEU A 134 -4.31 -2.52 -0.61
CA LEU A 134 -5.40 -3.46 -0.34
C LEU A 134 -5.79 -4.23 -1.60
N GLU A 135 -6.01 -5.55 -1.48
CA GLU A 135 -6.57 -6.36 -2.57
C GLU A 135 -7.96 -5.81 -2.91
N THR A 136 -8.08 -5.16 -4.05
CA THR A 136 -9.24 -4.32 -4.38
C THR A 136 -10.13 -5.03 -5.39
N MET A 137 -11.43 -5.06 -5.11
CA MET A 137 -12.47 -5.45 -6.07
C MET A 137 -13.31 -4.24 -6.49
N LEU A 138 -13.45 -4.06 -7.80
CA LEU A 138 -14.27 -3.01 -8.38
C LEU A 138 -15.64 -3.57 -8.77
N HIS A 139 -16.72 -3.01 -8.24
CA HIS A 139 -18.06 -3.32 -8.75
C HIS A 139 -18.20 -2.74 -10.16
N ILE A 140 -18.90 -3.43 -11.06
CA ILE A 140 -19.25 -2.92 -12.39
C ILE A 140 -20.69 -3.32 -12.73
N THR A 141 -21.52 -2.32 -13.05
CA THR A 141 -22.91 -2.52 -13.50
C THR A 141 -23.04 -2.43 -15.02
N CYS A 142 -23.72 -3.39 -15.65
CA CYS A 142 -23.84 -3.44 -17.11
C CYS A 142 -25.09 -2.76 -17.70
N TYR A 143 -26.13 -2.49 -16.91
CA TYR A 143 -27.36 -1.87 -17.40
C TYR A 143 -27.13 -0.47 -17.98
N GLY A 144 -27.70 -0.21 -19.16
CA GLY A 144 -27.54 1.05 -19.88
C GLY A 144 -26.13 1.29 -20.45
N GLN A 145 -25.27 0.27 -20.50
CA GLN A 145 -23.94 0.34 -21.11
C GLN A 145 -23.89 -0.35 -22.48
N THR A 146 -23.02 0.13 -23.36
CA THR A 146 -22.70 -0.53 -24.62
C THR A 146 -21.43 -1.39 -24.44
N LYS A 147 -21.14 -2.28 -25.39
CA LYS A 147 -19.92 -3.11 -25.34
C LYS A 147 -18.65 -2.25 -25.40
N GLU A 148 -18.71 -1.11 -26.07
CA GLU A 148 -17.61 -0.15 -26.22
C GLU A 148 -17.34 0.59 -24.91
N SER A 149 -18.37 1.12 -24.24
CA SER A 149 -18.19 1.78 -22.93
C SER A 149 -17.73 0.79 -21.87
N MET A 150 -18.31 -0.42 -21.86
CA MET A 150 -17.88 -1.50 -20.96
C MET A 150 -16.42 -1.92 -21.20
N LYS A 151 -16.00 -2.03 -22.47
CA LYS A 151 -14.60 -2.31 -22.81
C LYS A 151 -13.68 -1.21 -22.28
N GLN A 152 -14.00 0.06 -22.49
CA GLN A 152 -13.21 1.18 -21.96
C GLN A 152 -13.07 1.14 -20.43
N TYR A 153 -14.13 0.76 -19.71
CA TYR A 153 -14.09 0.63 -18.24
C TYR A 153 -13.20 -0.53 -17.79
N LEU A 154 -13.28 -1.69 -18.46
CA LEU A 154 -12.46 -2.86 -18.17
C LEU A 154 -10.98 -2.65 -18.54
N ASP A 155 -10.68 -2.02 -19.68
CA ASP A 155 -9.32 -1.63 -20.07
C ASP A 155 -8.70 -0.64 -19.06
N LYS A 156 -9.49 0.32 -18.55
CA LYS A 156 -9.04 1.28 -17.52
C LYS A 156 -8.85 0.62 -16.14
N ALA A 157 -9.71 -0.31 -15.75
CA ALA A 157 -9.51 -1.10 -14.53
C ALA A 157 -8.20 -1.93 -14.63
N LYS A 158 -7.97 -2.55 -15.79
CA LYS A 158 -6.76 -3.33 -16.10
C LYS A 158 -5.49 -2.48 -16.11
N SER A 159 -5.51 -1.25 -16.64
CA SER A 159 -4.32 -0.37 -16.61
C SER A 159 -3.99 0.16 -15.22
N ILE A 160 -4.99 0.31 -14.34
CA ILE A 160 -4.79 0.62 -12.91
C ILE A 160 -4.20 -0.58 -12.12
N GLY A 161 -4.31 -1.80 -12.68
CA GLY A 161 -3.88 -3.05 -12.05
C GLY A 161 -4.98 -3.79 -11.27
N ILE A 162 -6.25 -3.36 -11.38
CA ILE A 162 -7.38 -4.06 -10.77
C ILE A 162 -7.53 -5.43 -11.42
N ARG A 163 -7.66 -6.48 -10.60
CA ARG A 163 -7.84 -7.87 -11.05
C ARG A 163 -9.11 -8.54 -10.54
N ASN A 164 -9.87 -7.90 -9.66
CA ASN A 164 -11.08 -8.48 -9.07
C ASN A 164 -12.29 -7.61 -9.41
N LEU A 165 -13.37 -8.23 -9.87
CA LEU A 165 -14.59 -7.53 -10.29
C LEU A 165 -15.83 -8.13 -9.61
N LEU A 166 -16.77 -7.29 -9.18
CA LEU A 166 -18.15 -7.75 -8.90
C LEU A 166 -19.03 -7.41 -10.10
N ALA A 167 -19.39 -8.43 -10.89
CA ALA A 167 -20.22 -8.27 -12.09
C ALA A 167 -21.70 -8.19 -11.71
N LEU A 168 -22.32 -7.04 -11.97
CA LEU A 168 -23.69 -6.72 -11.58
C LEU A 168 -24.56 -6.33 -12.78
N ARG A 169 -25.86 -6.59 -12.69
CA ARG A 169 -26.86 -5.98 -13.59
C ARG A 169 -26.82 -4.47 -13.44
N GLY A 170 -26.91 -4.00 -12.19
CA GLY A 170 -27.34 -2.64 -11.88
C GLY A 170 -28.85 -2.48 -12.04
N ASP A 171 -29.35 -1.32 -11.63
CA ASP A 171 -30.78 -1.01 -11.61
C ASP A 171 -31.10 0.17 -12.52
N PRO A 172 -32.35 0.29 -13.02
CA PRO A 172 -32.78 1.46 -13.75
C PRO A 172 -32.75 2.72 -12.88
N ALA A 173 -32.63 3.89 -13.51
CA ALA A 173 -32.68 5.17 -12.81
C ALA A 173 -34.00 5.30 -12.01
N VAL A 174 -33.95 5.91 -10.83
CA VAL A 174 -35.09 5.98 -9.89
C VAL A 174 -36.34 6.51 -10.58
N GLY A 175 -37.41 5.70 -10.58
CA GLY A 175 -38.68 6.02 -11.26
C GLY A 175 -38.77 5.55 -12.73
N SER A 176 -37.75 4.88 -13.25
CA SER A 176 -37.76 4.22 -14.56
C SER A 176 -37.88 2.69 -14.40
N GLU A 177 -38.54 2.05 -15.35
CA GLU A 177 -38.60 0.58 -15.45
C GLU A 177 -37.33 0.02 -16.12
N TRP A 178 -37.02 -1.25 -15.83
CA TRP A 178 -35.99 -2.00 -16.54
C TRP A 178 -36.47 -2.31 -17.97
N LYS A 179 -35.58 -2.18 -18.95
CA LYS A 179 -35.87 -2.43 -20.37
C LYS A 179 -34.76 -3.24 -21.03
N VAL A 180 -35.14 -4.13 -21.95
CA VAL A 180 -34.21 -4.87 -22.80
C VAL A 180 -33.34 -3.90 -23.60
N GLN A 181 -32.04 -4.16 -23.64
CA GLN A 181 -31.03 -3.41 -24.38
C GLN A 181 -30.63 -4.22 -25.62
N GLU A 182 -31.13 -3.84 -26.80
CA GLU A 182 -30.94 -4.60 -28.05
C GLU A 182 -29.46 -4.79 -28.44
N ASN A 183 -28.61 -3.80 -28.15
CA ASN A 183 -27.17 -3.81 -28.43
C ASN A 183 -26.32 -3.61 -27.16
N GLY A 184 -26.90 -3.81 -25.98
CA GLY A 184 -26.24 -3.63 -24.68
C GLY A 184 -26.19 -4.92 -23.87
N PHE A 185 -26.13 -4.77 -22.55
CA PHE A 185 -26.19 -5.87 -21.59
C PHE A 185 -27.54 -5.90 -20.89
N ASN A 186 -28.11 -7.09 -20.73
CA ASN A 186 -29.44 -7.29 -20.12
C ASN A 186 -29.31 -7.88 -18.70
N TYR A 187 -28.37 -8.80 -18.52
CA TYR A 187 -28.11 -9.50 -17.26
C TYR A 187 -26.62 -9.47 -16.90
N ALA A 188 -26.30 -9.66 -15.61
CA ALA A 188 -24.91 -9.79 -15.16
C ALA A 188 -24.16 -10.94 -15.88
N THR A 189 -24.88 -12.00 -16.28
CA THR A 189 -24.38 -13.11 -17.10
C THR A 189 -23.74 -12.65 -18.41
N ASP A 190 -24.28 -11.59 -19.02
CA ASP A 190 -23.74 -11.03 -20.27
C ASP A 190 -22.40 -10.33 -20.02
N LEU A 191 -22.26 -9.66 -18.87
CA LEU A 191 -21.00 -9.04 -18.44
C LEU A 191 -19.93 -10.08 -18.07
N VAL A 192 -20.32 -11.18 -17.40
CA VAL A 192 -19.40 -12.29 -17.08
C VAL A 192 -18.82 -12.88 -18.38
N LYS A 193 -19.70 -13.24 -19.33
CA LYS A 193 -19.30 -13.75 -20.66
C LYS A 193 -18.39 -12.78 -21.39
N PHE A 194 -18.81 -11.53 -21.55
CA PHE A 194 -18.02 -10.50 -22.24
C PHE A 194 -16.65 -10.27 -21.60
N THR A 195 -16.55 -10.35 -20.27
CA THR A 195 -15.28 -10.21 -19.55
C THR A 195 -14.36 -11.40 -19.81
N LYS A 196 -14.85 -12.65 -19.70
CA LYS A 196 -14.04 -13.84 -20.02
C LYS A 196 -13.67 -13.90 -21.52
N GLU A 197 -14.56 -13.50 -22.42
CA GLU A 197 -14.31 -13.40 -23.88
C GLU A 197 -13.18 -12.42 -24.23
N ASN A 198 -13.11 -11.26 -23.57
CA ASN A 198 -12.17 -10.19 -23.91
C ASN A 198 -10.87 -10.21 -23.08
N TYR A 199 -10.88 -10.83 -21.89
CA TYR A 199 -9.77 -10.76 -20.93
C TYR A 199 -9.32 -12.12 -20.38
N GLY A 200 -10.04 -13.21 -20.69
CA GLY A 200 -9.78 -14.53 -20.12
C GLY A 200 -9.75 -14.50 -18.59
N ASP A 201 -8.79 -15.21 -18.00
CA ASP A 201 -8.58 -15.27 -16.55
C ASP A 201 -7.67 -14.15 -16.00
N TYR A 202 -7.57 -13.01 -16.71
CA TYR A 202 -6.93 -11.82 -16.13
C TYR A 202 -7.73 -11.28 -14.93
N PHE A 203 -9.06 -11.35 -15.00
CA PHE A 203 -9.98 -10.94 -13.95
C PHE A 203 -10.55 -12.15 -13.21
N VAL A 204 -10.54 -12.07 -11.87
CA VAL A 204 -11.37 -12.86 -10.97
C VAL A 204 -12.75 -12.21 -10.90
N ILE A 205 -13.81 -12.96 -11.20
CA ILE A 205 -15.17 -12.43 -11.35
C ILE A 205 -16.05 -12.97 -10.21
N CYS A 206 -16.42 -12.11 -9.28
CA CYS A 206 -17.48 -12.37 -8.32
C CYS A 206 -18.84 -11.98 -8.91
N VAL A 207 -19.92 -12.62 -8.47
CA VAL A 207 -21.31 -12.25 -8.78
C VAL A 207 -22.19 -12.19 -7.53
N ALA A 208 -23.22 -11.34 -7.56
CA ALA A 208 -24.19 -11.25 -6.48
C ALA A 208 -25.16 -12.44 -6.46
N GLY A 209 -25.41 -12.98 -5.26
CA GLY A 209 -26.44 -13.96 -4.95
C GLY A 209 -27.46 -13.43 -3.93
N TYR A 210 -28.71 -13.91 -3.95
CA TYR A 210 -29.79 -13.38 -3.12
C TYR A 210 -30.42 -14.51 -2.27
N PRO A 211 -30.14 -14.59 -0.96
CA PRO A 211 -30.65 -15.67 -0.11
C PRO A 211 -32.18 -15.78 -0.11
N HIS A 212 -32.88 -14.64 -0.21
CA HIS A 212 -34.34 -14.54 -0.26
C HIS A 212 -34.90 -14.60 -1.69
N GLY A 213 -34.06 -14.80 -2.71
CA GLY A 213 -34.38 -14.61 -4.13
C GLY A 213 -34.28 -13.14 -4.55
N HIS A 214 -33.85 -12.90 -5.79
CA HIS A 214 -33.83 -11.56 -6.37
C HIS A 214 -35.27 -11.01 -6.51
N PRO A 215 -35.56 -9.78 -6.07
CA PRO A 215 -36.94 -9.29 -5.97
C PRO A 215 -37.58 -8.82 -7.28
N ASP A 216 -36.90 -9.04 -8.42
CA ASP A 216 -37.48 -8.96 -9.77
C ASP A 216 -37.59 -10.34 -10.45
N SER A 217 -37.21 -11.44 -9.75
CA SER A 217 -37.38 -12.81 -10.23
C SER A 217 -38.82 -13.29 -10.04
N PRO A 218 -39.39 -14.13 -10.92
CA PRO A 218 -40.72 -14.71 -10.72
C PRO A 218 -40.84 -15.56 -9.44
N ASN A 219 -39.75 -16.22 -9.02
CA ASN A 219 -39.66 -17.00 -7.78
C ASN A 219 -38.18 -17.25 -7.40
N TYR A 220 -37.95 -17.94 -6.29
CA TYR A 220 -36.62 -18.24 -5.74
C TYR A 220 -35.86 -19.26 -6.60
N GLU A 221 -36.56 -20.28 -7.09
CA GLU A 221 -36.02 -21.38 -7.90
C GLU A 221 -35.45 -20.87 -9.23
N GLN A 222 -36.14 -19.93 -9.87
CA GLN A 222 -35.71 -19.28 -11.11
C GLN A 222 -34.51 -18.35 -10.88
N ASP A 223 -34.40 -17.68 -9.73
CA ASP A 223 -33.23 -16.88 -9.38
C ASP A 223 -31.99 -17.77 -9.14
N LEU A 224 -32.17 -18.95 -8.55
CA LEU A 224 -31.11 -19.96 -8.43
C LEU A 224 -30.65 -20.49 -9.82
N ILE A 225 -31.58 -20.66 -10.78
CA ILE A 225 -31.21 -21.01 -12.17
C ILE A 225 -30.38 -19.90 -12.81
N HIS A 226 -30.81 -18.63 -12.72
CA HIS A 226 -30.02 -17.50 -13.24
C HIS A 226 -28.71 -17.27 -12.47
N LEU A 227 -28.63 -17.66 -11.20
CA LEU A 227 -27.38 -17.72 -10.45
C LEU A 227 -26.43 -18.77 -11.03
N LYS A 228 -26.94 -19.96 -11.34
CA LYS A 228 -26.15 -21.01 -12.01
C LYS A 228 -25.68 -20.56 -13.39
N GLU A 229 -26.52 -19.89 -14.19
CA GLU A 229 -26.11 -19.32 -15.47
C GLU A 229 -24.95 -18.32 -15.34
N LYS A 230 -24.94 -17.48 -14.29
CA LYS A 230 -23.80 -16.59 -13.99
C LYS A 230 -22.53 -17.34 -13.62
N VAL A 231 -22.64 -18.44 -12.85
CA VAL A 231 -21.51 -19.28 -12.43
C VAL A 231 -20.95 -20.08 -13.61
N ASP A 232 -21.80 -20.77 -14.35
CA ASP A 232 -21.44 -21.57 -15.53
C ASP A 232 -20.86 -20.71 -16.67
N ALA A 233 -21.17 -19.41 -16.70
CA ALA A 233 -20.55 -18.43 -17.59
C ALA A 233 -19.10 -18.05 -17.20
N GLY A 234 -18.59 -18.51 -16.06
CA GLY A 234 -17.23 -18.26 -15.58
C GLY A 234 -17.11 -17.28 -14.41
N ALA A 235 -18.06 -17.26 -13.47
CA ALA A 235 -17.89 -16.54 -12.21
C ALA A 235 -17.19 -17.42 -11.15
N ASP A 236 -16.14 -16.87 -10.55
CA ASP A 236 -15.20 -17.55 -9.66
C ASP A 236 -15.75 -17.77 -8.24
N PHE A 237 -16.59 -16.84 -7.74
CA PHE A 237 -17.28 -16.96 -6.44
C PHE A 237 -18.52 -16.05 -6.35
N ILE A 238 -19.28 -16.20 -5.25
CA ILE A 238 -20.51 -15.45 -4.96
C ILE A 238 -20.38 -14.69 -3.64
N ILE A 239 -20.83 -13.43 -3.62
CA ILE A 239 -21.16 -12.68 -2.39
C ILE A 239 -22.68 -12.60 -2.28
N THR A 240 -23.25 -12.88 -1.10
CA THR A 240 -24.70 -12.83 -0.90
C THR A 240 -25.16 -11.47 -0.42
N GLN A 241 -26.32 -11.02 -0.92
CA GLN A 241 -27.14 -9.98 -0.29
C GLN A 241 -27.42 -10.31 1.19
N LEU A 242 -27.67 -9.27 2.00
CA LEU A 242 -27.83 -9.36 3.45
C LEU A 242 -28.97 -10.28 3.91
N PHE A 243 -28.83 -10.81 5.12
CA PHE A 243 -29.82 -11.63 5.82
C PHE A 243 -29.69 -11.45 7.34
N PHE A 244 -30.74 -11.82 8.08
CA PHE A 244 -30.84 -11.61 9.54
C PHE A 244 -30.79 -12.90 10.38
N LYS A 245 -30.68 -14.07 9.74
CA LYS A 245 -30.80 -15.39 10.36
C LYS A 245 -29.82 -16.37 9.70
N PRO A 246 -28.96 -17.08 10.45
CA PRO A 246 -27.91 -17.92 9.88
C PRO A 246 -28.48 -19.09 9.05
N GLU A 247 -29.61 -19.66 9.48
CA GLU A 247 -30.27 -20.79 8.81
C GLU A 247 -30.63 -20.44 7.36
N LYS A 248 -31.03 -19.18 7.10
CA LYS A 248 -31.43 -18.75 5.75
C LYS A 248 -30.25 -18.68 4.78
N PHE A 249 -29.03 -18.45 5.27
CA PHE A 249 -27.81 -18.58 4.46
C PHE A 249 -27.42 -20.05 4.28
N LEU A 250 -27.51 -20.87 5.33
CA LEU A 250 -27.17 -22.29 5.25
C LEU A 250 -28.07 -23.05 4.25
N THR A 251 -29.39 -22.87 4.32
CA THR A 251 -30.34 -23.42 3.33
C THR A 251 -30.03 -22.93 1.92
N TYR A 252 -29.70 -21.64 1.76
CA TYR A 252 -29.32 -21.08 0.44
C TYR A 252 -28.07 -21.73 -0.14
N VAL A 253 -27.06 -22.04 0.69
CA VAL A 253 -25.86 -22.78 0.27
C VAL A 253 -26.22 -24.21 -0.13
N GLU A 254 -27.04 -24.92 0.65
CA GLU A 254 -27.51 -26.28 0.32
C GLU A 254 -28.27 -26.32 -1.01
N ASP A 255 -29.18 -25.38 -1.24
CA ASP A 255 -29.96 -25.26 -2.48
C ASP A 255 -29.05 -24.95 -3.68
N CYS A 256 -28.04 -24.08 -3.52
CA CYS A 256 -27.00 -23.85 -4.52
C CYS A 256 -26.19 -25.12 -4.82
N ARG A 257 -25.79 -25.88 -3.80
CA ARG A 257 -25.06 -27.16 -4.01
C ARG A 257 -25.93 -28.19 -4.72
N ARG A 258 -27.23 -28.24 -4.43
CA ARG A 258 -28.18 -29.19 -5.06
C ARG A 258 -28.31 -29.01 -6.57
N ILE A 259 -28.11 -27.79 -7.09
CA ILE A 259 -28.07 -27.51 -8.54
C ILE A 259 -26.65 -27.51 -9.13
N GLY A 260 -25.62 -27.87 -8.35
CA GLY A 260 -24.24 -28.01 -8.82
C GLY A 260 -23.42 -26.72 -8.87
N ILE A 261 -23.84 -25.65 -8.18
CA ILE A 261 -22.96 -24.49 -7.94
C ILE A 261 -21.95 -24.92 -6.88
N ASN A 262 -20.67 -25.00 -7.25
CA ASN A 262 -19.59 -25.50 -6.37
C ASN A 262 -18.56 -24.42 -5.96
N CYS A 263 -18.65 -23.20 -6.50
CA CYS A 263 -17.76 -22.10 -6.12
C CYS A 263 -17.98 -21.61 -4.66
N PRO A 264 -17.04 -20.85 -4.07
CA PRO A 264 -17.23 -20.24 -2.76
C PRO A 264 -18.46 -19.32 -2.72
N ILE A 265 -19.20 -19.36 -1.61
CA ILE A 265 -20.35 -18.48 -1.34
C ILE A 265 -20.07 -17.76 -0.02
N ILE A 266 -20.01 -16.44 -0.06
CA ILE A 266 -19.60 -15.59 1.07
C ILE A 266 -20.83 -14.85 1.60
N PRO A 267 -21.14 -14.93 2.91
CA PRO A 267 -22.25 -14.20 3.51
C PRO A 267 -21.96 -12.70 3.57
N GLY A 268 -22.87 -11.89 3.00
CA GLY A 268 -22.92 -10.45 3.24
C GLY A 268 -23.62 -10.12 4.55
N ILE A 269 -22.92 -9.42 5.44
CA ILE A 269 -23.35 -9.04 6.79
C ILE A 269 -23.48 -7.52 6.87
N LEU A 270 -24.64 -7.01 7.31
CA LEU A 270 -24.86 -5.59 7.57
C LEU A 270 -24.92 -5.31 9.07
N PRO A 271 -23.89 -4.66 9.66
CA PRO A 271 -24.00 -4.11 11.01
C PRO A 271 -25.08 -3.03 11.07
N ILE A 272 -26.04 -3.17 11.99
CA ILE A 272 -27.10 -2.17 12.19
C ILE A 272 -26.49 -0.94 12.90
N GLN A 273 -26.58 0.23 12.26
CA GLN A 273 -25.87 1.45 12.71
C GLN A 273 -26.75 2.73 12.77
N SER A 274 -28.03 2.63 12.41
CA SER A 274 -29.11 3.58 12.73
C SER A 274 -30.46 2.94 12.35
N TYR A 275 -31.56 3.48 12.86
CA TYR A 275 -32.91 3.02 12.53
C TYR A 275 -33.28 3.31 11.06
N ASP A 276 -33.04 4.54 10.60
CA ASP A 276 -33.39 4.98 9.24
C ASP A 276 -32.53 4.31 8.16
N SER A 277 -31.24 4.05 8.42
CA SER A 277 -30.39 3.33 7.46
C SER A 277 -30.86 1.88 7.27
N LEU A 278 -31.25 1.19 8.35
CA LEU A 278 -31.83 -0.14 8.24
C LEU A 278 -33.12 -0.12 7.41
N ARG A 279 -34.06 0.79 7.75
CA ARG A 279 -35.34 0.92 7.03
C ARG A 279 -35.15 1.27 5.55
N HIS A 280 -34.18 2.12 5.24
CA HIS A 280 -33.86 2.51 3.86
C HIS A 280 -33.28 1.35 3.06
N ILE A 281 -32.28 0.64 3.60
CA ILE A 281 -31.63 -0.49 2.92
C ILE A 281 -32.61 -1.64 2.71
N CYS A 282 -33.41 -2.00 3.71
CA CYS A 282 -34.41 -3.06 3.57
C CYS A 282 -35.50 -2.71 2.54
N LYS A 283 -35.91 -1.44 2.44
CA LYS A 283 -36.81 -0.97 1.38
C LYS A 283 -36.18 -1.08 -0.02
N LEU A 284 -34.88 -0.80 -0.17
CA LEU A 284 -34.17 -0.92 -1.45
C LEU A 284 -34.00 -2.40 -1.84
N SER A 285 -33.53 -3.24 -0.93
CA SER A 285 -33.35 -4.68 -1.16
C SER A 285 -34.67 -5.47 -1.25
N LYS A 286 -35.82 -4.81 -1.04
CA LYS A 286 -37.16 -5.42 -0.90
C LYS A 286 -37.18 -6.57 0.13
N LEU A 287 -36.43 -6.41 1.22
CA LEU A 287 -36.32 -7.38 2.33
C LEU A 287 -37.16 -6.96 3.52
N GLU A 288 -37.77 -7.93 4.21
CA GLU A 288 -38.46 -7.71 5.47
C GLU A 288 -37.49 -7.82 6.65
N VAL A 289 -37.61 -6.90 7.61
CA VAL A 289 -36.86 -6.95 8.87
C VAL A 289 -37.65 -7.82 9.86
N PRO A 290 -37.05 -8.85 10.48
CA PRO A 290 -37.71 -9.66 11.49
C PRO A 290 -38.33 -8.83 12.61
N GLU A 291 -39.57 -9.14 13.00
CA GLU A 291 -40.33 -8.37 14.00
C GLU A 291 -39.57 -8.21 15.32
N ASN A 292 -38.77 -9.19 15.74
CA ASN A 292 -37.96 -9.11 16.96
C ASN A 292 -36.86 -8.03 16.88
N ILE A 293 -36.35 -7.73 15.68
CA ILE A 293 -35.39 -6.64 15.44
C ILE A 293 -36.14 -5.30 15.42
N VAL A 294 -37.30 -5.22 14.76
CA VAL A 294 -38.14 -4.01 14.74
C VAL A 294 -38.58 -3.62 16.16
N ASN A 295 -39.19 -4.57 16.90
CA ASN A 295 -39.67 -4.39 18.27
C ASN A 295 -38.56 -4.14 19.32
N ALA A 296 -37.30 -4.42 18.97
CA ALA A 296 -36.15 -4.02 19.78
C ALA A 296 -35.73 -2.59 19.45
N LEU A 297 -35.55 -2.28 18.17
CA LEU A 297 -35.09 -0.98 17.68
C LEU A 297 -36.08 0.16 17.94
N GLU A 298 -37.40 -0.06 17.82
CA GLU A 298 -38.41 0.99 18.07
C GLU A 298 -38.32 1.58 19.49
N LYS A 299 -37.89 0.78 20.48
CA LYS A 299 -37.72 1.19 21.88
C LYS A 299 -36.49 2.06 22.12
N ILE A 300 -35.55 2.07 21.17
CA ILE A 300 -34.26 2.79 21.24
C ILE A 300 -34.02 3.68 20.01
N LYS A 301 -35.05 3.90 19.18
CA LYS A 301 -34.98 4.55 17.86
C LYS A 301 -34.36 5.96 17.89
N ASP A 302 -34.49 6.65 19.02
CA ASP A 302 -34.01 8.01 19.25
C ASP A 302 -32.62 8.04 19.94
N ASN A 303 -31.94 6.89 20.02
CA ASN A 303 -30.60 6.72 20.63
C ASN A 303 -29.67 5.89 19.73
N ASP A 304 -28.94 6.58 18.86
CA ASP A 304 -27.96 5.99 17.92
C ASP A 304 -26.89 5.11 18.60
N GLU A 305 -26.47 5.43 19.83
CA GLU A 305 -25.49 4.62 20.55
C GLU A 305 -26.06 3.27 21.00
N ALA A 306 -27.28 3.27 21.54
CA ALA A 306 -27.98 2.03 21.88
C ALA A 306 -28.27 1.18 20.63
N ILE A 307 -28.68 1.81 19.52
CA ILE A 307 -28.89 1.12 18.23
C ILE A 307 -27.59 0.48 17.73
N ARG A 308 -26.47 1.21 17.79
CA ARG A 308 -25.14 0.71 17.38
C ARG A 308 -24.69 -0.45 18.26
N ILE A 309 -24.88 -0.39 19.58
CA ILE A 309 -24.56 -1.49 20.50
C ILE A 309 -25.41 -2.72 20.17
N TYR A 310 -26.74 -2.56 20.03
CA TYR A 310 -27.64 -3.65 19.64
C TYR A 310 -27.24 -4.28 18.29
N GLY A 311 -26.86 -3.46 17.31
CA GLY A 311 -26.40 -3.91 16.00
C GLY A 311 -25.07 -4.67 16.04
N ILE A 312 -24.14 -4.27 16.92
CA ILE A 312 -22.88 -4.99 17.16
C ILE A 312 -23.17 -6.36 17.78
N GLU A 313 -23.95 -6.46 18.85
CA GLU A 313 -24.26 -7.77 19.48
C GLU A 313 -24.99 -8.71 18.51
N THR A 314 -25.97 -8.19 17.77
CA THR A 314 -26.73 -8.95 16.76
C THR A 314 -25.82 -9.48 15.66
N ALA A 315 -24.89 -8.65 15.15
CA ALA A 315 -23.95 -9.05 14.12
C ALA A 315 -22.88 -10.04 14.65
N VAL A 316 -22.37 -9.85 15.87
CA VAL A 316 -21.43 -10.80 16.51
C VAL A 316 -22.07 -12.17 16.68
N GLN A 317 -23.33 -12.23 17.14
CA GLN A 317 -24.04 -13.50 17.29
C GLN A 317 -24.25 -14.19 15.94
N LEU A 318 -24.77 -13.46 14.93
CA LEU A 318 -24.96 -13.98 13.58
C LEU A 318 -23.65 -14.52 12.97
N CYS A 319 -22.53 -13.81 13.15
CA CYS A 319 -21.23 -14.26 12.66
C CYS A 319 -20.73 -15.50 13.42
N LYS A 320 -20.90 -15.58 14.75
CA LYS A 320 -20.54 -16.77 15.53
C LYS A 320 -21.34 -18.00 15.08
N ASP A 321 -22.64 -17.86 14.84
CA ASP A 321 -23.47 -18.98 14.41
C ASP A 321 -23.11 -19.47 12.99
N LEU A 322 -22.73 -18.56 12.08
CA LEU A 322 -22.18 -18.91 10.78
C LEU A 322 -20.81 -19.61 10.89
N MET A 323 -19.89 -19.09 11.73
CA MET A 323 -18.57 -19.68 11.94
C MET A 323 -18.66 -21.07 12.60
N ASN A 324 -19.56 -21.24 13.57
CA ASN A 324 -19.88 -22.55 14.18
C ASN A 324 -20.45 -23.55 13.15
N ALA A 325 -21.18 -23.08 12.15
CA ALA A 325 -21.65 -23.88 11.01
C ALA A 325 -20.56 -24.12 9.93
N GLY A 326 -19.31 -23.70 10.16
CA GLY A 326 -18.18 -23.93 9.26
C GLY A 326 -17.94 -22.85 8.21
N VAL A 327 -18.59 -21.68 8.31
CA VAL A 327 -18.37 -20.56 7.39
C VAL A 327 -17.10 -19.79 7.77
N LEU A 328 -16.09 -19.84 6.91
CA LEU A 328 -14.75 -19.28 7.19
C LEU A 328 -14.57 -17.82 6.78
N GLY A 329 -15.30 -17.35 5.77
CA GLY A 329 -15.21 -15.98 5.23
C GLY A 329 -16.46 -15.16 5.57
N LEU A 330 -16.29 -13.91 5.97
CA LEU A 330 -17.37 -12.96 6.27
C LEU A 330 -17.20 -11.65 5.48
N HIS A 331 -18.22 -11.19 4.78
CA HIS A 331 -18.17 -9.94 4.02
C HIS A 331 -19.03 -8.87 4.71
N PHE A 332 -18.46 -7.71 5.04
CA PHE A 332 -19.13 -6.67 5.84
C PHE A 332 -19.46 -5.41 5.04
N TYR A 333 -20.75 -5.06 5.01
CA TYR A 333 -21.26 -3.80 4.48
C TYR A 333 -20.96 -2.66 5.46
N THR A 334 -19.82 -1.97 5.30
CA THR A 334 -19.34 -0.99 6.30
C THR A 334 -20.18 0.28 6.38
N LEU A 335 -20.85 0.63 5.28
CA LEU A 335 -21.48 1.95 5.05
C LEU A 335 -20.48 3.13 5.25
N ASN A 336 -19.20 2.93 4.94
CA ASN A 336 -18.09 3.87 5.19
C ASN A 336 -17.94 4.26 6.68
N ARG A 337 -18.33 3.38 7.61
CA ARG A 337 -18.20 3.54 9.07
C ARG A 337 -17.34 2.43 9.67
N GLU A 338 -16.32 2.80 10.44
CA GLU A 338 -15.32 1.86 10.98
C GLU A 338 -15.72 1.23 12.33
N VAL A 339 -16.42 1.98 13.20
CA VAL A 339 -16.56 1.64 14.63
C VAL A 339 -17.26 0.29 14.84
N ALA A 340 -18.41 0.09 14.19
CA ALA A 340 -19.19 -1.14 14.38
C ALA A 340 -18.46 -2.37 13.84
N VAL A 341 -17.93 -2.30 12.62
CA VAL A 341 -17.22 -3.43 12.00
C VAL A 341 -15.92 -3.77 12.73
N THR A 342 -15.17 -2.77 13.19
CA THR A 342 -13.94 -2.97 13.98
C THR A 342 -14.23 -3.70 15.30
N GLU A 343 -15.29 -3.30 16.02
CA GLU A 343 -15.69 -3.94 17.27
C GLU A 343 -16.19 -5.37 17.06
N ILE A 344 -16.97 -5.62 15.99
CA ILE A 344 -17.39 -6.97 15.60
C ILE A 344 -16.19 -7.86 15.31
N LEU A 345 -15.25 -7.40 14.47
CA LEU A 345 -14.05 -8.17 14.10
C LEU A 345 -13.16 -8.51 15.31
N ARG A 346 -13.02 -7.60 16.27
CA ARG A 346 -12.29 -7.85 17.53
C ARG A 346 -13.01 -8.89 18.40
N ARG A 347 -14.33 -8.84 18.50
CA ARG A 347 -15.15 -9.82 19.26
C ARG A 347 -15.26 -11.21 18.62
N LEU A 348 -14.78 -11.34 17.38
CA LEU A 348 -14.69 -12.59 16.61
C LEU A 348 -13.24 -13.10 16.50
N ASP A 349 -12.26 -12.41 17.08
CA ASP A 349 -10.82 -12.69 16.95
C ASP A 349 -10.31 -12.66 15.49
N LEU A 350 -10.97 -11.85 14.65
CA LEU A 350 -10.62 -11.65 13.23
C LEU A 350 -9.76 -10.40 12.98
N TRP A 351 -9.68 -9.49 13.96
CA TRP A 351 -8.84 -8.29 13.87
C TRP A 351 -7.41 -8.59 14.31
N ASN A 352 -6.51 -8.89 13.38
CA ASN A 352 -5.12 -9.19 13.71
C ASN A 352 -4.37 -7.91 14.14
N SER A 353 -4.00 -7.82 15.42
CA SER A 353 -3.27 -6.69 16.01
C SER A 353 -1.74 -6.85 16.02
N GLU A 354 -1.21 -8.03 15.68
CA GLU A 354 0.23 -8.30 15.66
C GLU A 354 0.84 -7.78 14.35
N THR A 355 1.81 -6.87 14.41
CA THR A 355 2.56 -6.42 13.23
C THR A 355 3.21 -7.63 12.53
N PRO A 356 3.00 -7.84 11.21
CA PRO A 356 3.56 -9.01 10.54
C PRO A 356 5.08 -8.84 10.34
N PRO A 357 5.84 -9.94 10.18
CA PRO A 357 7.21 -9.86 9.69
C PRO A 357 7.22 -9.16 8.33
N ARG A 358 7.85 -7.99 8.23
CA ARG A 358 7.94 -7.18 7.01
C ARG A 358 8.68 -7.96 5.92
N ASP A 359 8.10 -8.12 4.72
CA ASP A 359 8.82 -8.77 3.61
C ASP A 359 10.09 -8.00 3.20
N LEU A 360 10.03 -6.66 3.17
CA LEU A 360 11.18 -5.74 2.96
C LEU A 360 11.00 -4.50 3.87
N PRO A 361 12.03 -3.65 4.10
CA PRO A 361 11.94 -2.50 5.02
C PRO A 361 10.76 -1.56 4.77
N TRP A 362 10.37 -1.40 3.50
CA TRP A 362 9.27 -0.54 3.03
C TRP A 362 8.06 -1.32 2.49
N LYS A 363 8.09 -2.66 2.51
CA LYS A 363 7.08 -3.53 1.87
C LYS A 363 6.30 -4.28 2.96
N SER A 364 5.06 -3.88 3.17
CA SER A 364 4.08 -4.72 3.85
C SER A 364 3.76 -5.94 2.98
N ASN A 365 3.31 -7.03 3.60
CA ASN A 365 3.03 -8.29 2.93
C ASN A 365 1.68 -8.26 2.17
N GLN A 366 1.27 -7.06 1.73
CA GLN A 366 -0.01 -6.74 1.09
C GLN A 366 0.14 -6.00 -0.25
N LEU A 367 1.31 -6.04 -0.93
CA LEU A 367 1.39 -5.51 -2.31
C LEU A 367 0.53 -6.33 -3.29
N CYS A 368 -0.73 -5.93 -3.43
CA CYS A 368 -1.72 -6.54 -4.32
C CYS A 368 -1.67 -5.96 -5.75
N SER A 369 -0.94 -4.87 -5.96
CA SER A 369 -0.72 -4.30 -7.29
C SER A 369 0.25 -5.16 -8.10
N TYR A 370 -0.32 -6.00 -8.97
CA TYR A 370 0.39 -6.93 -9.87
C TYR A 370 1.65 -6.35 -10.54
N PRO A 371 1.63 -5.19 -11.22
CA PRO A 371 2.83 -4.68 -11.91
C PRO A 371 4.01 -4.42 -10.96
N ARG A 372 3.73 -4.12 -9.69
CA ARG A 372 4.73 -3.86 -8.64
C ARG A 372 5.09 -5.09 -7.80
N GLN A 373 4.55 -6.28 -8.07
CA GLN A 373 4.86 -7.45 -7.26
C GLN A 373 6.37 -7.78 -7.29
N ALA A 374 6.97 -7.68 -8.47
CA ALA A 374 8.40 -7.87 -8.72
C ALA A 374 9.29 -6.70 -8.25
N GLU A 375 8.70 -5.60 -7.78
CA GLU A 375 9.45 -4.48 -7.19
C GLU A 375 10.02 -4.92 -5.83
N ASP A 376 11.35 -4.94 -5.72
CA ASP A 376 12.06 -5.33 -4.49
C ASP A 376 13.16 -4.34 -4.04
N VAL A 377 13.50 -3.33 -4.85
CA VAL A 377 14.54 -2.33 -4.54
C VAL A 377 14.09 -0.91 -4.87
N ARG A 378 14.31 0.03 -3.94
CA ARG A 378 13.95 1.46 -4.05
C ARG A 378 15.05 2.41 -3.59
N PRO A 379 15.06 3.69 -4.05
CA PRO A 379 15.91 4.73 -3.49
C PRO A 379 15.42 5.12 -2.09
N ILE A 380 16.34 5.32 -1.14
CA ILE A 380 16.01 5.60 0.27
C ILE A 380 15.22 6.90 0.48
N PHE A 381 15.31 7.86 -0.44
CA PHE A 381 14.78 9.22 -0.29
C PHE A 381 13.26 9.27 -0.02
N TRP A 382 12.51 8.32 -0.58
CA TRP A 382 11.06 8.19 -0.38
C TRP A 382 10.65 7.17 0.69
N SER A 383 11.57 6.68 1.53
CA SER A 383 11.23 5.79 2.68
C SER A 383 10.14 6.39 3.57
N ILE A 384 10.23 7.70 3.78
CA ILE A 384 9.32 8.54 4.57
C ILE A 384 8.11 9.07 3.77
N ARG A 385 8.06 8.84 2.45
CA ARG A 385 7.01 9.31 1.53
C ARG A 385 6.60 8.24 0.48
N PRO A 386 6.18 7.03 0.91
CA PRO A 386 5.93 5.92 0.00
C PRO A 386 4.78 6.20 -0.99
N LYS A 387 3.78 7.01 -0.62
CA LYS A 387 2.62 7.32 -1.49
C LYS A 387 3.01 8.30 -2.60
N SER A 388 3.93 9.22 -2.32
CA SER A 388 4.59 10.03 -3.36
C SER A 388 5.34 9.15 -4.36
N TYR A 389 6.23 8.26 -3.91
CA TYR A 389 7.00 7.39 -4.81
C TYR A 389 6.10 6.56 -5.73
N VAL A 390 5.01 5.98 -5.22
CA VAL A 390 4.04 5.24 -6.04
C VAL A 390 3.38 6.15 -7.10
N CYS A 391 3.02 7.39 -6.75
CA CYS A 391 2.50 8.36 -7.71
C CYS A 391 3.54 8.73 -8.79
N ARG A 392 4.81 8.91 -8.41
CA ARG A 392 5.87 9.33 -9.35
C ARG A 392 6.40 8.21 -10.24
N THR A 393 6.04 6.97 -9.94
CA THR A 393 6.41 5.77 -10.70
C THR A 393 5.18 5.02 -11.23
N SER A 394 4.01 5.67 -11.30
CA SER A 394 2.76 5.07 -11.81
C SER A 394 2.86 4.63 -13.27
N ASP A 395 3.60 5.42 -14.06
CA ASP A 395 3.65 5.32 -15.52
C ASP A 395 4.86 4.47 -16.00
N TRP A 396 5.41 3.63 -15.12
CA TRP A 396 6.55 2.76 -15.41
C TRP A 396 6.08 1.38 -15.90
N ASP A 397 6.50 0.99 -17.11
CA ASP A 397 6.22 -0.34 -17.68
C ASP A 397 6.87 -1.50 -16.90
N GLN A 398 7.99 -1.24 -16.22
CA GLN A 398 8.78 -2.22 -15.47
C GLN A 398 9.36 -1.61 -14.20
N PHE A 399 9.42 -2.41 -13.14
CA PHE A 399 9.93 -2.01 -11.83
C PHE A 399 11.25 -2.75 -11.50
N PRO A 400 12.23 -2.09 -10.86
CA PRO A 400 13.51 -2.72 -10.51
C PRO A 400 13.38 -3.97 -9.62
N ASN A 401 14.22 -4.97 -9.92
CA ASN A 401 14.23 -6.30 -9.32
C ASN A 401 15.68 -6.75 -9.09
N GLY A 402 16.04 -7.14 -7.87
CA GLY A 402 17.35 -7.60 -7.42
C GLY A 402 18.41 -6.50 -7.32
N ARG A 403 18.60 -5.73 -8.39
CA ARG A 403 19.48 -4.55 -8.42
C ARG A 403 18.77 -3.35 -9.01
N TRP A 404 18.95 -2.19 -8.38
CA TRP A 404 18.70 -0.91 -9.05
C TRP A 404 19.65 -0.85 -10.25
N GLY A 405 19.10 -0.75 -11.45
CA GLY A 405 19.86 -0.83 -12.70
C GLY A 405 20.74 0.40 -12.93
N ASN A 406 21.43 0.43 -14.07
CA ASN A 406 22.01 1.68 -14.57
C ASN A 406 20.89 2.74 -14.62
N SER A 407 21.15 3.92 -14.07
CA SER A 407 20.13 4.95 -13.74
C SER A 407 19.49 5.65 -14.96
N SER A 408 19.49 4.99 -16.13
CA SER A 408 18.72 5.29 -17.34
C SER A 408 17.33 4.63 -17.34
N ALA A 409 16.76 4.41 -16.16
CA ALA A 409 15.36 4.02 -15.98
C ALA A 409 14.40 5.14 -16.46
N PRO A 410 13.11 4.85 -16.74
CA PRO A 410 12.13 5.90 -17.05
C PRO A 410 12.12 7.00 -15.97
N SER A 411 12.07 8.25 -16.41
CA SER A 411 12.08 9.43 -15.53
C SER A 411 10.91 9.41 -14.55
N PHE A 412 11.17 9.81 -13.29
CA PHE A 412 10.11 10.01 -12.29
C PHE A 412 9.12 11.10 -12.75
N GLY A 413 7.82 10.80 -12.70
CA GLY A 413 6.75 11.69 -13.13
C GLY A 413 6.52 12.90 -12.23
N ASP A 414 5.69 13.83 -12.71
CA ASP A 414 5.23 15.00 -11.94
C ASP A 414 4.20 14.61 -10.87
N LEU A 415 4.22 15.30 -9.72
CA LEU A 415 3.32 15.04 -8.57
C LEU A 415 1.85 15.49 -8.76
N LYS A 416 1.37 15.61 -10.00
CA LYS A 416 0.08 16.24 -10.36
C LYS A 416 -1.13 15.65 -9.63
N ASP A 417 -1.17 14.33 -9.48
CA ASP A 417 -2.30 13.62 -8.86
C ASP A 417 -2.21 13.52 -7.33
N TYR A 418 -1.00 13.42 -6.78
CA TYR A 418 -0.74 13.19 -5.35
C TYR A 418 -1.42 14.26 -4.46
N HIS A 419 -1.38 15.53 -4.87
CA HIS A 419 -1.93 16.64 -4.09
C HIS A 419 -3.45 16.63 -3.94
N ILE A 420 -4.20 15.92 -4.79
CA ILE A 420 -5.67 15.92 -4.79
C ILE A 420 -6.23 15.08 -3.62
N PHE A 421 -5.49 14.04 -3.21
CA PHE A 421 -5.96 13.02 -2.26
C PHE A 421 -5.24 13.09 -0.92
N TYR A 422 -3.90 13.12 -0.94
CA TYR A 422 -3.05 12.94 0.25
C TYR A 422 -2.57 14.26 0.86
N SER A 423 -2.31 15.28 0.04
CA SER A 423 -1.86 16.61 0.53
C SER A 423 -2.96 17.48 1.16
N LYS A 424 -4.13 16.93 1.50
CA LYS A 424 -5.17 17.63 2.26
C LYS A 424 -4.84 17.67 3.75
N VAL A 425 -3.79 18.43 4.05
CA VAL A 425 -3.37 18.79 5.40
C VAL A 425 -4.47 19.61 6.08
N ASP A 426 -4.88 19.21 7.29
CA ASP A 426 -5.65 20.08 8.18
C ASP A 426 -4.77 21.26 8.60
N SER A 427 -5.00 22.42 7.97
CA SER A 427 -4.25 23.64 8.19
C SER A 427 -4.31 24.11 9.66
N LYS A 428 -5.42 23.86 10.38
CA LYS A 428 -5.53 24.25 11.79
C LYS A 428 -4.67 23.35 12.67
N LYS A 429 -4.73 22.03 12.43
CA LYS A 429 -3.88 21.06 13.14
C LYS A 429 -2.39 21.33 12.88
N CYS A 430 -2.02 21.69 11.66
CA CYS A 430 -0.61 21.89 11.31
C CYS A 430 -0.08 23.28 11.69
N LEU A 431 -0.90 24.33 11.71
CA LEU A 431 -0.51 25.59 12.38
C LEU A 431 -0.30 25.39 13.89
N ALA A 432 -1.11 24.55 14.55
CA ALA A 432 -0.91 24.23 15.96
C ALA A 432 0.37 23.42 16.24
N GLN A 433 0.78 22.54 15.31
CA GLN A 433 1.98 21.70 15.43
C GLN A 433 3.26 22.38 14.93
N TRP A 434 3.21 23.08 13.80
CA TRP A 434 4.37 23.70 13.12
C TRP A 434 4.51 25.21 13.39
N GLY A 435 3.66 25.77 14.25
CA GLY A 435 3.69 27.19 14.66
C GLY A 435 2.71 28.08 13.89
N TYR A 436 1.94 28.89 14.62
CA TYR A 436 1.01 29.88 14.06
C TYR A 436 1.75 31.04 13.36
N GLU A 437 2.90 31.42 13.91
CA GLU A 437 3.81 32.42 13.35
C GLU A 437 5.25 31.92 13.48
N LEU A 438 6.07 32.20 12.48
CA LEU A 438 7.50 31.90 12.46
C LEU A 438 8.26 33.24 12.31
N ASN A 439 9.13 33.52 13.26
CA ASN A 439 9.83 34.79 13.40
C ASN A 439 11.33 34.69 13.08
N GLU A 440 11.97 33.58 13.42
CA GLU A 440 13.40 33.34 13.24
C GLU A 440 13.64 31.87 12.85
N GLU A 441 14.80 31.54 12.28
CA GLU A 441 15.07 30.15 11.83
C GLU A 441 14.98 29.14 12.99
N ILE A 442 15.27 29.56 14.23
CA ILE A 442 15.11 28.74 15.45
C ILE A 442 13.67 28.24 15.66
N ASP A 443 12.64 28.97 15.21
CA ASP A 443 11.24 28.51 15.26
C ASP A 443 11.00 27.30 14.35
N ILE A 444 11.72 27.22 13.23
CA ILE A 444 11.70 26.08 12.31
C ILE A 444 12.51 24.93 12.93
N TRP A 445 13.66 25.23 13.54
CA TRP A 445 14.50 24.21 14.18
C TRP A 445 13.78 23.53 15.36
N GLU A 446 12.99 24.27 16.14
CA GLU A 446 12.11 23.73 17.21
C GLU A 446 11.14 22.65 16.66
N VAL A 447 10.56 22.87 15.48
CA VAL A 447 9.59 21.94 14.86
C VAL A 447 10.24 20.62 14.45
N PHE A 448 11.48 20.65 13.95
CA PHE A 448 12.25 19.43 13.68
C PHE A 448 12.64 18.72 15.00
N GLU A 449 13.13 19.47 16.00
CA GLU A 449 13.50 18.91 17.31
C GLU A 449 12.30 18.20 17.97
N CYS A 450 11.17 18.90 18.09
CA CYS A 450 9.99 18.40 18.77
C CYS A 450 9.32 17.22 18.05
N PHE A 451 9.46 17.12 16.72
CA PHE A 451 9.06 15.94 15.97
C PHE A 451 9.93 14.73 16.35
N VAL A 452 11.25 14.82 16.18
CA VAL A 452 12.17 13.69 16.42
C VAL A 452 12.20 13.26 17.89
N ALA A 453 12.25 14.22 18.82
CA ALA A 453 12.21 13.94 20.25
C ALA A 453 10.80 13.57 20.77
N GLY A 454 9.76 13.67 19.92
CA GLY A 454 8.38 13.37 20.28
C GLY A 454 7.81 14.25 21.40
N LYS A 455 8.38 15.45 21.60
CA LYS A 455 8.01 16.42 22.65
C LYS A 455 6.76 17.23 22.25
N GLN A 456 6.29 18.04 23.19
CA GLN A 456 5.36 19.14 22.88
C GLN A 456 6.16 20.37 22.44
N ASN A 457 5.65 21.09 21.44
CA ASN A 457 6.16 22.41 21.06
C ASN A 457 5.77 23.48 22.09
N LYS A 458 6.22 24.72 21.89
CA LYS A 458 5.87 25.92 22.69
C LYS A 458 4.37 26.18 22.90
N ASN A 459 3.48 25.57 22.11
CA ASN A 459 2.01 25.66 22.26
C ASN A 459 1.42 24.52 23.12
N GLY A 460 2.25 23.62 23.67
CA GLY A 460 1.80 22.41 24.37
C GLY A 460 1.31 21.29 23.45
N VAL A 461 1.56 21.38 22.14
CA VAL A 461 1.05 20.44 21.14
C VAL A 461 2.17 19.49 20.71
N LYS A 462 1.94 18.18 20.81
CA LYS A 462 2.86 17.17 20.24
C LYS A 462 2.75 17.17 18.72
N ILE A 463 3.89 17.18 18.04
CA ILE A 463 3.97 17.10 16.59
C ILE A 463 3.73 15.64 16.17
N THR A 464 2.66 15.40 15.42
CA THR A 464 2.24 14.06 14.94
C THR A 464 2.25 13.95 13.42
N ASN A 465 2.39 15.06 12.73
CA ASN A 465 2.51 15.17 11.28
C ASN A 465 3.73 16.05 10.99
N PHE A 466 4.52 15.73 9.99
CA PHE A 466 5.76 16.44 9.66
C PHE A 466 5.87 16.57 8.14
N PRO A 467 6.29 17.73 7.58
CA PRO A 467 6.08 18.00 6.15
C PRO A 467 6.71 16.96 5.20
N TRP A 468 7.83 16.34 5.60
CA TRP A 468 8.53 15.32 4.80
C TRP A 468 8.17 13.87 5.17
N CYS A 469 7.30 13.62 6.15
CA CYS A 469 7.02 12.26 6.64
C CYS A 469 5.51 11.94 6.64
N GLU A 470 5.10 10.95 5.85
CA GLU A 470 3.70 10.55 5.66
C GLU A 470 3.17 9.60 6.76
N GLU A 471 4.06 8.79 7.38
CA GLU A 471 3.64 7.62 8.19
C GLU A 471 4.18 7.64 9.64
N GLY A 472 4.96 8.67 10.00
CA GLY A 472 5.58 8.81 11.32
C GLY A 472 7.01 8.23 11.39
N LEU A 473 7.64 8.34 12.57
CA LEU A 473 9.01 7.88 12.79
C LEU A 473 9.07 6.33 12.85
N ALA A 474 10.04 5.76 12.13
CA ALA A 474 10.34 4.34 12.21
C ALA A 474 10.93 3.96 13.58
N LEU A 475 10.75 2.71 14.00
CA LEU A 475 11.25 2.24 15.29
C LEU A 475 12.79 2.36 15.41
N GLU A 476 13.51 2.22 14.30
CA GLU A 476 14.97 2.35 14.24
C GLU A 476 15.47 3.78 14.51
N THR A 477 14.65 4.81 14.24
CA THR A 477 15.01 6.22 14.51
C THR A 477 15.21 6.47 16.02
N ASN A 478 14.55 5.69 16.89
CA ASN A 478 14.74 5.80 18.35
C ASN A 478 16.19 5.50 18.77
N LEU A 479 16.94 4.70 18.00
CA LEU A 479 18.35 4.40 18.27
C LEU A 479 19.26 5.62 18.03
N LEU A 480 18.79 6.61 17.27
CA LEU A 480 19.55 7.82 16.89
C LEU A 480 18.98 9.11 17.52
N GLN A 481 17.88 9.00 18.27
CA GLN A 481 17.04 10.13 18.69
C GLN A 481 17.82 11.26 19.38
N ASN A 482 18.78 10.95 20.25
CA ASN A 482 19.54 11.95 21.00
C ASN A 482 20.45 12.81 20.12
N GLU A 483 21.17 12.20 19.16
CA GLU A 483 22.02 12.95 18.24
C GLU A 483 21.18 13.72 17.21
N LEU A 484 20.07 13.12 16.74
CA LEU A 484 19.14 13.83 15.87
C LEU A 484 18.52 15.05 16.57
N GLU A 485 18.05 14.92 17.82
CA GLU A 485 17.55 16.05 18.63
C GLU A 485 18.59 17.19 18.69
N ARG A 486 19.82 16.82 19.07
CA ARG A 486 20.96 17.73 19.19
C ARG A 486 21.25 18.48 17.88
N PHE A 487 21.39 17.76 16.77
CA PHE A 487 21.77 18.36 15.50
C PHE A 487 20.65 19.22 14.89
N ASN A 488 19.38 18.84 15.06
CA ASN A 488 18.26 19.69 14.65
C ASN A 488 18.23 21.03 15.42
N ARG A 489 18.47 21.00 16.74
CA ARG A 489 18.62 22.22 17.56
C ARG A 489 19.80 23.11 17.12
N GLN A 490 20.77 22.56 16.40
CA GLN A 490 21.94 23.27 15.85
C GLN A 490 21.77 23.66 14.37
N GLY A 491 20.55 23.61 13.81
CA GLY A 491 20.25 24.04 12.44
C GLY A 491 20.61 23.02 11.35
N ILE A 492 20.88 21.77 11.73
CA ILE A 492 21.08 20.64 10.81
C ILE A 492 19.76 19.87 10.74
N LEU A 493 18.92 20.25 9.77
CA LEU A 493 17.50 19.93 9.75
C LEU A 493 17.23 18.59 9.08
N THR A 494 17.27 17.51 9.86
CA THR A 494 17.21 16.12 9.38
C THR A 494 15.82 15.73 8.92
N ILE A 495 15.72 15.14 7.73
CA ILE A 495 14.46 14.62 7.18
C ILE A 495 14.42 13.09 7.11
N ASN A 496 15.56 12.42 6.93
CA ASN A 496 15.65 10.96 6.76
C ASN A 496 16.93 10.42 7.43
N SER A 497 16.89 9.20 7.97
CA SER A 497 18.03 8.58 8.69
C SER A 497 17.84 7.09 8.89
N GLN A 498 18.92 6.30 8.82
CA GLN A 498 18.93 4.90 9.30
C GLN A 498 20.25 4.60 10.05
N PRO A 499 20.25 3.73 11.07
CA PRO A 499 21.46 3.34 11.79
C PRO A 499 22.37 2.43 10.95
N ASN A 500 23.61 2.16 11.39
CA ASN A 500 24.37 1.03 10.84
C ASN A 500 24.03 -0.27 11.61
N VAL A 501 23.94 -1.37 10.86
CA VAL A 501 23.63 -2.70 11.38
C VAL A 501 24.59 -3.71 10.77
N ASN A 502 25.24 -4.48 11.64
CA ASN A 502 26.23 -5.49 11.26
C ASN A 502 25.72 -6.91 11.57
N GLY A 503 24.74 -7.37 10.79
CA GLY A 503 24.21 -8.74 10.88
C GLY A 503 23.28 -8.97 12.05
N ALA A 504 22.26 -8.14 12.22
CA ALA A 504 21.18 -8.43 13.16
C ALA A 504 20.30 -9.58 12.64
N PRO A 505 19.62 -10.36 13.51
CA PRO A 505 18.66 -11.38 13.07
C PRO A 505 17.54 -10.77 12.23
N SER A 506 17.09 -11.47 11.19
CA SER A 506 15.94 -11.03 10.37
C SER A 506 14.62 -10.94 11.14
N SER A 507 14.53 -11.59 12.30
CA SER A 507 13.41 -11.54 13.24
C SER A 507 13.51 -10.42 14.29
N ASP A 508 14.44 -9.47 14.16
CA ASP A 508 14.57 -8.36 15.09
C ASP A 508 13.33 -7.42 15.06
N PRO A 509 12.76 -7.02 16.21
CA PRO A 509 11.50 -6.27 16.26
C PRO A 509 11.60 -4.80 15.81
N VAL A 510 12.82 -4.26 15.64
CA VAL A 510 13.08 -2.87 15.23
C VAL A 510 13.52 -2.81 13.78
N ILE A 511 14.55 -3.58 13.43
CA ILE A 511 15.26 -3.56 12.14
C ILE A 511 15.07 -4.82 11.29
N GLY A 512 14.40 -5.85 11.81
CA GLY A 512 14.15 -7.12 11.12
C GLY A 512 13.16 -7.01 9.96
N TRP A 513 13.44 -7.77 8.90
CA TRP A 513 12.63 -7.96 7.70
C TRP A 513 13.09 -9.21 6.94
N GLY A 514 12.25 -9.69 6.02
CA GLY A 514 12.51 -10.83 5.15
C GLY A 514 12.17 -12.17 5.79
N SER A 515 12.88 -13.22 5.37
CA SER A 515 12.63 -14.59 5.83
C SER A 515 13.25 -14.86 7.20
N SER A 516 12.72 -15.83 7.96
CA SER A 516 13.29 -16.23 9.25
C SER A 516 14.75 -16.73 9.10
N ASP A 517 15.46 -16.76 10.23
CA ASP A 517 16.79 -17.38 10.36
C ASP A 517 17.87 -16.79 9.43
N GLY A 518 17.66 -15.56 8.96
CA GLY A 518 18.59 -14.77 8.16
C GLY A 518 19.22 -13.62 8.94
N TYR A 519 20.05 -12.84 8.24
CA TYR A 519 20.76 -11.69 8.79
C TYR A 519 20.54 -10.44 7.94
N VAL A 520 20.23 -9.33 8.59
CA VAL A 520 20.02 -8.01 7.97
C VAL A 520 21.16 -7.05 8.29
N TYR A 521 21.44 -6.15 7.35
CA TYR A 521 22.56 -5.22 7.38
C TYR A 521 22.14 -3.84 6.89
N GLN A 522 22.69 -2.80 7.50
CA GLN A 522 22.48 -1.39 7.13
C GLN A 522 23.81 -0.63 7.19
N LYS A 523 24.04 0.25 6.23
CA LYS A 523 24.99 1.38 6.35
C LYS A 523 24.28 2.54 7.06
N ALA A 524 25.00 3.28 7.89
CA ALA A 524 24.45 4.49 8.47
C ALA A 524 24.16 5.52 7.37
N TYR A 525 22.98 6.13 7.43
CA TYR A 525 22.49 7.13 6.50
C TYR A 525 21.96 8.33 7.25
N LEU A 526 22.22 9.53 6.73
CA LEU A 526 21.62 10.76 7.21
C LEU A 526 21.31 11.70 6.03
N GLU A 527 20.12 12.30 6.05
CA GLU A 527 19.68 13.30 5.09
C GLU A 527 19.11 14.52 5.81
N PHE A 528 19.57 15.71 5.42
CA PHE A 528 19.24 16.95 6.10
C PHE A 528 19.33 18.19 5.20
N PHE A 529 18.60 19.24 5.58
CA PHE A 529 18.85 20.59 5.09
C PHE A 529 19.83 21.32 6.00
N ILE A 530 20.75 22.11 5.44
CA ILE A 530 21.66 22.99 6.20
C ILE A 530 21.87 24.32 5.47
N ASN A 531 22.00 25.42 6.22
CA ASN A 531 22.30 26.74 5.64
C ASN A 531 23.61 26.70 4.82
N SER A 532 23.61 27.27 3.61
CA SER A 532 24.75 27.20 2.69
C SER A 532 26.07 27.79 3.22
N SER A 533 26.03 28.64 4.24
CA SER A 533 27.24 29.15 4.92
C SER A 533 28.07 28.07 5.63
N TYR A 534 27.52 26.87 5.86
CA TYR A 534 28.25 25.73 6.43
C TYR A 534 29.07 24.94 5.38
N LEU A 535 28.82 25.13 4.08
CA LEU A 535 29.40 24.30 3.01
C LEU A 535 30.94 24.17 3.05
N PRO A 536 31.74 25.25 3.26
CA PRO A 536 33.21 25.12 3.31
C PRO A 536 33.69 24.27 4.49
N PHE A 537 33.01 24.35 5.62
CA PHE A 537 33.33 23.62 6.84
C PHE A 537 32.91 22.14 6.72
N LEU A 538 31.79 21.87 6.06
CA LEU A 538 31.32 20.51 5.77
C LEU A 538 32.29 19.79 4.82
N LEU A 539 32.69 20.42 3.71
CA LEU A 539 33.65 19.84 2.76
C LEU A 539 35.00 19.54 3.42
N LYS A 540 35.56 20.50 4.17
CA LYS A 540 36.81 20.33 4.95
C LYS A 540 36.73 19.26 6.05
N SER A 541 35.52 18.93 6.51
CA SER A 541 35.29 17.79 7.41
C SER A 541 35.27 16.48 6.61
N LEU A 542 34.49 16.40 5.54
CA LEU A 542 34.35 15.24 4.66
C LEU A 542 35.68 14.79 4.02
N GLU A 543 36.59 15.72 3.69
CA GLU A 543 37.93 15.43 3.17
C GLU A 543 38.74 14.46 4.05
N LYS A 544 38.50 14.44 5.37
CA LYS A 544 39.19 13.55 6.32
C LYS A 544 38.65 12.12 6.30
N TYR A 545 37.42 11.92 5.83
CA TYR A 545 36.66 10.66 5.97
C TYR A 545 36.44 9.98 4.61
N THR A 546 37.51 9.48 4.01
CA THR A 546 37.50 8.81 2.68
C THR A 546 36.59 7.58 2.58
N ARG A 547 36.09 7.04 3.70
CA ARG A 547 35.09 5.95 3.74
C ARG A 547 33.64 6.42 3.48
N VAL A 548 33.39 7.73 3.55
CA VAL A 548 32.06 8.33 3.49
C VAL A 548 31.69 8.73 2.06
N ILE A 549 30.45 8.42 1.68
CA ILE A 549 29.81 8.90 0.46
C ILE A 549 28.91 10.09 0.80
N TYR A 550 28.88 11.11 -0.05
CA TYR A 550 27.99 12.27 0.12
C TYR A 550 27.44 12.79 -1.21
N HIS A 551 26.28 13.46 -1.13
CA HIS A 551 25.73 14.27 -2.22
C HIS A 551 25.09 15.53 -1.61
N ILE A 552 25.55 16.70 -2.04
CA ILE A 552 25.09 18.02 -1.62
C ILE A 552 24.48 18.73 -2.83
N ILE A 553 23.25 19.22 -2.70
CA ILE A 553 22.55 19.91 -3.79
C ILE A 553 21.71 21.10 -3.31
N ASN A 554 21.71 22.21 -4.06
CA ASN A 554 20.80 23.34 -3.79
C ASN A 554 19.53 23.26 -4.65
N LYS A 555 18.54 24.12 -4.34
CA LYS A 555 17.24 24.16 -5.02
C LYS A 555 17.34 24.34 -6.54
N SER A 556 18.17 25.28 -7.01
CA SER A 556 18.37 25.52 -8.45
C SER A 556 19.14 24.41 -9.17
N GLY A 557 20.03 23.70 -8.46
CA GLY A 557 20.93 22.68 -9.00
C GLY A 557 22.30 23.21 -9.42
N ASP A 558 22.56 24.52 -9.28
CA ASP A 558 23.87 25.13 -9.59
C ASP A 558 24.99 24.63 -8.66
N ILE A 559 24.64 24.36 -7.39
CA ILE A 559 25.50 23.64 -6.45
C ILE A 559 25.03 22.19 -6.48
N ASN A 560 25.85 21.31 -7.05
CA ASN A 560 25.59 19.88 -7.14
C ASN A 560 26.93 19.14 -7.01
N LEU A 561 27.26 18.72 -5.79
CA LEU A 561 28.56 18.15 -5.41
C LEU A 561 28.38 16.73 -4.87
N THR A 562 29.10 15.76 -5.42
CA THR A 562 29.13 14.38 -4.90
C THR A 562 30.49 13.75 -5.14
N ASN A 563 30.88 12.81 -4.29
CA ASN A 563 32.01 11.91 -4.51
C ASN A 563 31.62 10.54 -5.10
N CYS A 564 30.34 10.33 -5.45
CA CYS A 564 29.87 9.12 -6.13
C CYS A 564 30.09 9.16 -7.64
N THR A 565 30.25 7.98 -8.24
CA THR A 565 30.04 7.78 -9.67
C THR A 565 28.55 7.92 -9.99
N LEU A 566 28.19 8.92 -10.81
CA LEU A 566 26.80 9.31 -11.11
C LEU A 566 25.91 8.19 -11.72
N LEU A 567 26.50 7.08 -12.17
CA LEU A 567 25.83 5.95 -12.81
C LEU A 567 25.86 4.68 -11.96
N SER A 568 26.19 4.77 -10.66
CA SER A 568 26.37 3.60 -9.79
C SER A 568 25.67 3.79 -8.43
N PRO A 569 24.47 3.20 -8.25
CA PRO A 569 23.75 3.27 -6.99
C PRO A 569 24.50 2.52 -5.87
N ASN A 570 24.55 3.11 -4.68
CA ASN A 570 25.16 2.50 -3.50
C ASN A 570 24.11 1.73 -2.70
N ALA A 571 24.27 0.42 -2.52
CA ALA A 571 23.42 -0.35 -1.62
C ALA A 571 23.67 0.06 -0.15
N VAL A 572 22.59 0.42 0.55
CA VAL A 572 22.64 0.85 1.96
C VAL A 572 21.91 -0.09 2.91
N THR A 573 21.00 -0.94 2.43
CA THR A 573 20.33 -1.98 3.24
C THR A 573 20.26 -3.27 2.45
N TRP A 574 20.64 -4.40 3.07
CA TRP A 574 20.59 -5.73 2.46
C TRP A 574 20.39 -6.85 3.49
N GLY A 575 19.98 -8.02 3.01
CA GLY A 575 19.69 -9.19 3.82
C GLY A 575 20.19 -10.48 3.17
N VAL A 576 20.67 -11.40 4.00
CA VAL A 576 21.16 -12.72 3.61
C VAL A 576 20.31 -13.77 4.30
N PHE A 577 19.62 -14.62 3.53
CA PHE A 577 18.59 -15.54 4.04
C PHE A 577 18.89 -16.99 3.65
N PRO A 578 18.58 -17.99 4.50
CA PRO A 578 18.79 -19.40 4.17
C PRO A 578 18.08 -19.81 2.88
N GLY A 579 18.83 -20.43 1.96
CA GLY A 579 18.29 -20.96 0.70
C GLY A 579 17.83 -19.90 -0.32
N LYS A 580 18.22 -18.63 -0.17
CA LYS A 580 17.87 -17.54 -1.10
C LYS A 580 19.11 -16.74 -1.52
N GLU A 581 18.97 -15.98 -2.60
CA GLU A 581 19.97 -14.98 -3.00
C GLU A 581 19.93 -13.74 -2.08
N ILE A 582 20.94 -12.87 -2.19
CA ILE A 582 21.03 -11.63 -1.40
C ILE A 582 19.98 -10.63 -1.91
N ILE A 583 19.15 -10.14 -1.00
CA ILE A 583 18.15 -9.08 -1.30
C ILE A 583 18.72 -7.75 -0.80
N GLN A 584 18.72 -6.71 -1.64
CA GLN A 584 19.27 -5.38 -1.31
C GLN A 584 18.24 -4.28 -1.58
N PRO A 585 17.22 -4.14 -0.72
CA PRO A 585 15.99 -3.41 -1.06
C PRO A 585 16.07 -1.88 -0.97
N THR A 586 17.20 -1.33 -0.52
CA THR A 586 17.37 0.12 -0.33
C THR A 586 18.72 0.58 -0.87
N VAL A 587 18.69 1.57 -1.76
CA VAL A 587 19.88 2.19 -2.38
C VAL A 587 19.91 3.71 -2.22
N VAL A 588 21.10 4.29 -2.36
CA VAL A 588 21.32 5.73 -2.61
C VAL A 588 21.78 5.88 -4.06
N ASP A 589 20.98 6.56 -4.88
CA ASP A 589 21.23 6.77 -6.33
C ASP A 589 21.30 8.27 -6.65
N PRO A 590 22.41 8.79 -7.20
CA PRO A 590 22.56 10.23 -7.49
C PRO A 590 21.50 10.82 -8.42
N ILE A 591 21.00 10.05 -9.40
CA ILE A 591 19.99 10.54 -10.37
C ILE A 591 18.60 10.62 -9.70
N SER A 592 18.25 9.62 -8.90
CA SER A 592 17.07 9.64 -8.04
C SER A 592 17.13 10.78 -7.01
N PHE A 593 18.31 11.11 -6.46
CA PHE A 593 18.47 12.24 -5.54
C PHE A 593 18.21 13.60 -6.21
N VAL A 594 18.73 13.81 -7.42
CA VAL A 594 18.38 15.00 -8.23
C VAL A 594 16.88 15.05 -8.52
N SER A 595 16.25 13.90 -8.78
CA SER A 595 14.79 13.80 -9.01
C SER A 595 13.96 14.01 -7.73
N TRP A 596 14.53 13.76 -6.55
CA TRP A 596 13.92 13.97 -5.24
C TRP A 596 14.03 15.41 -4.75
N LYS A 597 15.14 16.11 -5.05
CA LYS A 597 15.41 17.48 -4.59
C LYS A 597 14.20 18.40 -4.80
N ASP A 598 13.51 18.28 -5.93
CA ASP A 598 12.42 19.17 -6.29
C ASP A 598 11.20 18.97 -5.40
N GLU A 599 10.86 17.73 -5.03
CA GLU A 599 9.83 17.48 -4.02
C GLU A 599 10.29 17.97 -2.64
N ALA A 600 11.52 17.61 -2.22
CA ALA A 600 12.07 17.97 -0.93
C ALA A 600 12.10 19.50 -0.70
N PHE A 601 12.52 20.27 -1.72
CA PHE A 601 12.56 21.73 -1.68
C PHE A 601 11.16 22.36 -1.83
N ASN A 602 10.26 21.79 -2.63
CA ASN A 602 8.90 22.32 -2.80
C ASN A 602 8.03 22.10 -1.55
N ILE A 603 8.26 21.07 -0.73
CA ILE A 603 7.53 20.87 0.54
C ILE A 603 7.61 22.11 1.45
N TRP A 604 8.75 22.81 1.50
CA TRP A 604 8.91 24.08 2.23
C TRP A 604 7.88 25.13 1.80
N THR A 605 7.64 25.30 0.49
CA THR A 605 6.82 26.39 -0.06
C THR A 605 5.38 26.00 -0.37
N ASP A 606 5.14 24.74 -0.73
CA ASP A 606 3.86 24.22 -1.21
C ASP A 606 3.07 23.41 -0.19
N LEU A 607 3.72 22.91 0.86
CA LEU A 607 3.04 22.23 1.97
C LEU A 607 3.04 23.10 3.23
N TRP A 608 4.22 23.44 3.74
CA TRP A 608 4.35 24.24 4.96
C TRP A 608 4.06 25.73 4.70
N GLY A 609 4.72 26.33 3.70
CA GLY A 609 4.54 27.73 3.36
C GLY A 609 3.12 28.12 2.93
N ARG A 610 2.28 27.18 2.46
CA ARG A 610 0.87 27.46 2.11
C ARG A 610 -0.07 27.54 3.32
N LEU A 611 0.42 27.32 4.53
CA LEU A 611 -0.33 27.55 5.77
C LEU A 611 -0.42 29.03 6.17
N TYR A 612 0.44 29.88 5.60
CA TYR A 612 0.57 31.30 5.96
C TYR A 612 0.23 32.21 4.78
N GLU A 613 -0.26 33.42 5.07
CA GLU A 613 -0.58 34.42 4.05
C GLU A 613 0.65 34.80 3.20
N PRO A 614 0.51 35.06 1.88
CA PRO A 614 1.64 35.27 0.98
C PRO A 614 2.61 36.39 1.39
N ASN A 615 2.11 37.43 2.07
CA ASN A 615 2.90 38.58 2.52
C ASN A 615 3.36 38.47 3.98
N SER A 616 3.17 37.32 4.63
CA SER A 616 3.54 37.12 6.04
C SER A 616 5.04 36.89 6.23
N LYS A 617 5.54 37.25 7.43
CA LYS A 617 6.93 36.97 7.83
C LYS A 617 7.24 35.47 7.81
N SER A 618 6.30 34.63 8.26
CA SER A 618 6.41 33.15 8.23
C SER A 618 6.61 32.61 6.81
N ARG A 619 5.85 33.13 5.84
CA ARG A 619 5.96 32.75 4.42
C ARG A 619 7.35 33.11 3.87
N GLN A 620 7.77 34.36 4.09
CA GLN A 620 9.06 34.87 3.62
C GLN A 620 10.25 34.13 4.25
N LEU A 621 10.15 33.74 5.51
CA LEU A 621 11.17 32.96 6.22
C LEU A 621 11.31 31.54 5.64
N LEU A 622 10.19 30.84 5.39
CA LEU A 622 10.22 29.50 4.76
C LEU A 622 10.72 29.55 3.31
N GLU A 623 10.41 30.62 2.57
CA GLU A 623 10.98 30.87 1.24
C GLU A 623 12.47 31.22 1.29
N HIS A 624 12.93 31.96 2.31
CA HIS A 624 14.35 32.21 2.54
C HIS A 624 15.11 30.90 2.82
N VAL A 625 14.66 30.09 3.78
CA VAL A 625 15.25 28.79 4.11
C VAL A 625 15.28 27.88 2.87
N SER A 626 14.16 27.75 2.15
CA SER A 626 14.06 26.96 0.92
C SER A 626 15.06 27.38 -0.17
N ASN A 627 15.48 28.65 -0.21
CA ASN A 627 16.41 29.17 -1.21
C ASN A 627 17.88 29.24 -0.72
N ALA A 628 18.11 29.39 0.59
CA ALA A 628 19.43 29.60 1.20
C ALA A 628 20.07 28.30 1.74
N TYR A 629 19.27 27.25 1.95
CA TYR A 629 19.75 25.96 2.46
C TYR A 629 20.11 24.99 1.31
N LEU A 630 21.01 24.06 1.63
CA LEU A 630 21.42 22.92 0.81
C LEU A 630 20.76 21.65 1.35
N LEU A 631 20.30 20.77 0.45
CA LEU A 631 19.93 19.40 0.80
C LEU A 631 21.18 18.52 0.72
N VAL A 632 21.44 17.75 1.77
CA VAL A 632 22.63 16.91 1.91
C VAL A 632 22.21 15.50 2.28
N ASN A 633 22.76 14.50 1.59
CA ASN A 633 22.75 13.12 2.08
C ASN A 633 24.18 12.60 2.29
N ILE A 634 24.35 11.76 3.31
CA ILE A 634 25.63 11.18 3.73
C ILE A 634 25.44 9.68 4.04
N VAL A 635 26.37 8.84 3.56
CA VAL A 635 26.42 7.39 3.81
C VAL A 635 27.78 7.00 4.38
N ASP A 636 27.79 6.32 5.53
CA ASP A 636 28.99 5.66 6.05
C ASP A 636 29.09 4.22 5.52
N ASN A 637 30.09 3.92 4.70
CA ASN A 637 30.22 2.59 4.09
C ASN A 637 30.79 1.53 5.05
N ASP A 638 31.38 1.94 6.17
CA ASP A 638 32.11 1.08 7.11
C ASP A 638 31.19 0.56 8.23
N PHE A 639 30.09 -0.09 7.82
CA PHE A 639 28.97 -0.53 8.67
C PHE A 639 29.34 -1.39 9.89
N GLN A 640 30.56 -1.95 9.90
CA GLN A 640 31.11 -2.77 11.00
C GLN A 640 31.68 -1.93 12.15
N LYS A 641 31.93 -0.63 11.96
CA LYS A 641 32.45 0.28 12.98
C LYS A 641 31.36 1.23 13.49
N GLU A 642 31.72 2.02 14.49
CA GLU A 642 30.91 3.14 14.95
C GLU A 642 30.72 4.18 13.83
N ASN A 643 29.52 4.76 13.75
CA ASN A 643 29.09 5.73 12.74
C ASN A 643 29.87 7.05 12.85
N CYS A 644 30.61 7.43 11.81
CA CYS A 644 31.40 8.67 11.84
C CYS A 644 30.65 9.93 11.36
N ILE A 645 29.39 9.81 10.92
CA ILE A 645 28.59 10.97 10.49
C ILE A 645 28.48 12.00 11.63
N TRP A 646 28.29 11.55 12.86
CA TRP A 646 28.24 12.43 14.04
C TRP A 646 29.57 13.15 14.29
N SER A 647 30.71 12.49 14.07
CA SER A 647 32.04 13.11 14.16
C SER A 647 32.21 14.21 13.11
N ILE A 648 31.83 13.94 11.86
CA ILE A 648 31.89 14.89 10.73
C ILE A 648 31.07 16.15 11.01
N LEU A 649 29.85 16.00 11.55
CA LEU A 649 29.00 17.14 11.88
C LEU A 649 29.53 17.93 13.08
N ASN A 650 30.09 17.27 14.09
CA ASN A 650 30.71 17.97 15.21
C ASN A 650 31.95 18.78 14.77
N GLU A 651 32.84 18.19 13.98
CA GLU A 651 34.02 18.90 13.45
C GLU A 651 33.63 20.11 12.57
N MET A 652 32.57 19.99 11.77
CA MET A 652 32.01 21.09 10.98
C MET A 652 31.52 22.24 11.89
N LEU A 653 30.76 21.92 12.93
CA LEU A 653 30.24 22.91 13.89
C LEU A 653 31.37 23.58 14.69
N GLU A 654 32.36 22.81 15.16
CA GLU A 654 33.53 23.33 15.86
C GLU A 654 34.33 24.31 14.98
N MET A 655 34.61 23.95 13.72
CA MET A 655 35.32 24.84 12.79
C MET A 655 34.51 26.10 12.43
N LYS A 656 33.18 26.01 12.37
CA LYS A 656 32.29 27.16 12.17
C LYS A 656 32.36 28.13 13.36
N ILE A 657 32.22 27.61 14.58
CA ILE A 657 32.29 28.40 15.83
C ILE A 657 33.66 29.05 15.97
N GLN A 658 34.76 28.32 15.71
CA GLN A 658 36.12 28.87 15.74
C GLN A 658 36.30 30.00 14.71
N ASN A 659 35.75 29.84 13.49
CA ASN A 659 35.80 30.89 12.49
C ASN A 659 35.03 32.15 12.92
N GLU A 660 33.83 32.00 13.48
CA GLU A 660 33.01 33.13 13.94
C GLU A 660 33.65 33.85 15.13
N GLN A 661 34.26 33.11 16.07
CA GLN A 661 35.07 33.67 17.16
C GLN A 661 36.36 34.35 16.68
N SER A 662 36.86 34.03 15.48
CA SER A 662 38.01 34.71 14.85
C SER A 662 37.64 35.94 13.99
N GLN A 663 36.34 36.23 13.87
CA GLN A 663 35.79 37.36 13.10
C GLN A 663 35.10 38.41 13.99
N GLN A 664 35.11 38.21 15.32
CA GLN A 664 34.64 39.14 16.36
C GLN A 664 35.82 39.81 17.08
#